data_AF-A0A6A4UK06-F1
#
_entry.id   AF-A0A6A4UK06-F1
#
_cell.length_a   1.000
_cell.length_b   1.000
_cell.length_c   1.000
_cell.angle_alpha   90.00
_cell.angle_beta   90.00
_cell.angle_gamma   90.00
#
_symmetry.space_group_name_H-M   'P 1'
#
loop_
_entity.id
_entity.type
_entity.pdbx_description
1 polymer ?
#
loop_
_entity_poly.entity_id
_entity_poly.type
_entity_poly.pdbx_seq_one_letter_code
_entity_poly.pdbx_strand_id
1 'polypeptide(L)'
;MKNFRGVFLLLFVSMLLSCDAPRINPFDPLGQDYKFAELDGTVYTAELPKRAIADVVVTWENQNVTVRTDSNGNYRITDIPRVNGNLHFEKAGLSKFTFFLDWHNRNYIKVGVVELSSIIGNIDGYLYTTDQTPIANAKVFWKNQKITAKTDGVGYFLIDAVPIMNGWIYFEKEGFKTDSLFVEWKDQKLVRFERKTLEYNIGDIEGRVLNSSSLPLEKVAVKWSGAPTTTYITESNGRYKFSNVTIQNGKLYFEKEGYRNDTLDVQWKDIKSKVIADYKMRDTHGDLEGKIYYLDKPNIGVPNVFVHWSGTTTVAQTDAEGSFKFSNIPIKSGQLVIEKEGFKKDTISVTWESGKIRQVFGYIKYKTGTLTGIVRKDRSTPIYLSGVKVNWKNQNIVKITNSSGVYTISNIPMNDGFLFFEKAGYSPDSIFVQWGIQNTISVRDVRLNAIPVLDNIDIYSVVTNKFPDEFKTKRMNVEAKVSDEENDIDSVFIQCKQLNVLRPLSYNISTKSFQRELNTAELNVSYLDEVIGNNFDIVVKDVTGKKFTLGPSQLKRIISQQFRVYSPQDGAKVGSQPTFSWQNINLEFNYRYYIEVYTDEIPATLVWTSGRFSKDLISFTVSTNLPKRDYFWIIWCEDDFRNRASSRPATFTVQ
;
A
#
# COMPACT_ATOMS: atom_id res chain seq x y z
N MET A 1 1.26 77.98 -159.55
CA MET A 1 2.22 76.98 -158.99
C MET A 1 3.01 77.70 -157.89
N LYS A 2 3.02 77.34 -156.61
CA LYS A 2 2.82 76.03 -155.94
C LYS A 2 1.98 76.23 -154.67
N ASN A 3 0.67 76.11 -154.82
CA ASN A 3 -0.32 76.06 -153.74
C ASN A 3 -0.26 74.68 -153.07
N PHE A 4 0.47 74.50 -151.96
CA PHE A 4 0.29 73.34 -151.05
C PHE A 4 1.03 73.47 -149.70
N ARG A 5 1.34 74.71 -149.25
CA ARG A 5 2.04 74.98 -147.97
C ARG A 5 1.20 75.71 -146.92
N GLY A 6 0.00 76.19 -147.26
CA GLY A 6 -0.86 76.93 -146.33
C GLY A 6 -1.86 76.07 -145.52
N VAL A 7 -2.19 74.86 -145.98
CA VAL A 7 -3.24 74.03 -145.34
C VAL A 7 -2.67 73.08 -144.28
N PHE A 8 -1.39 72.71 -144.38
CA PHE A 8 -0.70 71.89 -143.38
C PHE A 8 -0.34 72.65 -142.10
N LEU A 9 -0.33 73.98 -142.13
CA LEU A 9 -0.02 74.83 -140.97
C LEU A 9 -1.27 75.14 -140.12
N LEU A 10 -2.48 75.00 -140.67
CA LEU A 10 -3.73 75.29 -139.95
C LEU A 10 -4.33 74.06 -139.22
N LEU A 11 -3.97 72.83 -139.62
CA LEU A 11 -4.45 71.57 -139.02
C LEU A 11 -3.52 71.00 -137.94
N PHE A 12 -2.26 71.46 -137.87
CA PHE A 12 -1.31 71.07 -136.81
C PHE A 12 -1.45 71.97 -135.55
N VAL A 13 -2.05 73.16 -135.70
CA VAL A 13 -2.31 74.10 -134.59
C VAL A 13 -3.63 73.78 -133.87
N SER A 14 -4.54 72.98 -134.46
CA SER A 14 -5.81 72.59 -133.83
C SER A 14 -5.76 71.29 -133.00
N MET A 15 -4.67 70.51 -133.05
CA MET A 15 -4.47 69.31 -132.19
C MET A 15 -3.51 69.54 -131.00
N LEU A 16 -2.80 70.67 -130.95
CA LEU A 16 -2.01 71.10 -129.79
C LEU A 16 -2.78 72.05 -128.84
N LEU A 17 -4.07 72.26 -129.12
CA LEU A 17 -5.02 73.02 -128.30
C LEU A 17 -6.22 72.15 -127.88
N SER A 18 -5.96 70.88 -127.56
CA SER A 18 -6.81 70.16 -126.61
C SER A 18 -6.55 70.76 -125.24
N CYS A 19 -7.29 71.82 -124.89
CA CYS A 19 -7.30 72.37 -123.54
C CYS A 19 -7.64 71.25 -122.55
N ASP A 20 -6.64 70.81 -121.79
CA ASP A 20 -6.81 70.12 -120.51
C ASP A 20 -7.49 71.16 -119.60
N ALA A 21 -8.82 71.14 -119.60
CA ALA A 21 -9.61 72.11 -118.86
C ALA A 21 -9.16 72.04 -117.40
N PRO A 22 -8.73 73.16 -116.79
CA PRO A 22 -8.29 73.13 -115.40
C PRO A 22 -9.41 72.52 -114.55
N ARG A 23 -9.05 71.50 -113.76
CA ARG A 23 -9.97 70.78 -112.86
C ARG A 23 -10.26 71.65 -111.63
N ILE A 24 -10.88 72.81 -111.85
CA ILE A 24 -11.23 73.78 -110.80
C ILE A 24 -12.53 73.40 -110.08
N ASN A 25 -13.13 72.24 -110.42
CA ASN A 25 -14.33 71.77 -109.73
C ASN A 25 -13.92 71.28 -108.32
N PRO A 26 -14.42 71.89 -107.23
CA PRO A 26 -14.10 71.47 -105.86
C PRO A 26 -14.59 70.05 -105.52
N PHE A 27 -15.40 69.45 -106.39
CA PHE A 27 -15.88 68.07 -106.31
C PHE A 27 -15.23 67.13 -107.33
N ASP A 28 -14.19 67.55 -108.06
CA ASP A 28 -13.37 66.62 -108.88
C ASP A 28 -12.41 65.84 -107.97
N PRO A 29 -12.56 64.51 -107.82
CA PRO A 29 -11.73 63.70 -106.92
C PRO A 29 -10.22 63.69 -107.26
N LEU A 30 -9.86 64.12 -108.48
CA LEU A 30 -8.47 64.22 -108.96
C LEU A 30 -7.96 65.68 -109.04
N GLY A 31 -8.77 66.66 -108.61
CA GLY A 31 -8.39 68.07 -108.53
C GLY A 31 -7.54 68.40 -107.29
N GLN A 32 -6.58 69.33 -107.40
CA GLN A 32 -5.73 69.77 -106.28
C GLN A 32 -6.53 70.39 -105.12
N ASP A 33 -7.72 70.92 -105.39
CA ASP A 33 -8.61 71.57 -104.42
C ASP A 33 -9.68 70.63 -103.81
N TYR A 34 -9.62 69.32 -104.06
CA TYR A 34 -10.57 68.35 -103.49
C TYR A 34 -10.42 68.29 -101.96
N LYS A 35 -11.47 68.69 -101.22
CA LYS A 35 -11.43 68.90 -99.76
C LYS A 35 -11.85 67.68 -98.94
N PHE A 36 -12.37 66.64 -99.58
CA PHE A 36 -12.82 65.43 -98.91
C PHE A 36 -11.79 64.33 -99.04
N ALA A 37 -11.78 63.46 -98.04
CA ALA A 37 -10.85 62.36 -97.92
C ALA A 37 -11.56 61.15 -97.32
N GLU A 38 -10.87 60.03 -97.36
CA GLU A 38 -11.36 58.75 -96.90
C GLU A 38 -10.32 58.08 -95.99
N LEU A 39 -10.77 57.34 -94.99
CA LEU A 39 -9.91 56.45 -94.22
C LEU A 39 -10.53 55.07 -94.03
N ASP A 40 -9.68 54.06 -93.91
CA ASP A 40 -10.06 52.72 -93.51
C ASP A 40 -9.06 52.10 -92.54
N GLY A 41 -9.47 51.01 -91.90
CA GLY A 41 -8.61 50.27 -90.98
C GLY A 41 -9.30 49.03 -90.47
N THR A 42 -8.63 48.35 -89.53
CA THR A 42 -9.17 47.13 -88.91
C THR A 42 -8.99 47.16 -87.40
N VAL A 43 -9.91 46.52 -86.67
CA VAL A 43 -9.85 46.42 -85.21
C VAL A 43 -9.80 44.96 -84.78
N TYR A 44 -8.79 44.62 -83.97
CA TYR A 44 -8.52 43.27 -83.48
C TYR A 44 -8.41 43.24 -81.95
N THR A 45 -8.53 42.07 -81.35
CA THR A 45 -8.18 41.87 -79.94
C THR A 45 -6.68 42.04 -79.75
N ALA A 46 -6.27 42.70 -78.66
CA ALA A 46 -4.87 42.76 -78.27
C ALA A 46 -4.31 41.38 -77.89
N GLU A 47 -5.19 40.48 -77.42
CA GLU A 47 -4.78 39.16 -76.96
C GLU A 47 -4.57 38.17 -78.12
N LEU A 48 -3.61 37.25 -77.95
CA LEU A 48 -3.30 36.20 -78.92
C LEU A 48 -4.22 34.97 -78.75
N PRO A 49 -4.68 34.32 -79.85
CA PRO A 49 -4.57 34.78 -81.23
C PRO A 49 -5.48 36.00 -81.48
N LYS A 50 -4.97 37.01 -82.21
CA LYS A 50 -5.71 38.22 -82.52
C LYS A 50 -6.97 37.86 -83.32
N ARG A 51 -8.14 38.28 -82.83
CA ARG A 51 -9.43 38.09 -83.50
C ARG A 51 -9.98 39.43 -83.93
N ALA A 52 -10.55 39.49 -85.13
CA ALA A 52 -11.27 40.66 -85.60
C ALA A 52 -12.43 40.99 -84.64
N ILE A 53 -12.63 42.29 -84.37
CA ILE A 53 -13.70 42.76 -83.50
C ILE A 53 -14.75 43.48 -84.33
N ALA A 54 -15.92 42.86 -84.49
CA ALA A 54 -17.09 43.47 -85.10
C ALA A 54 -17.77 44.49 -84.18
N ASP A 55 -18.58 45.40 -84.73
CA ASP A 55 -19.39 46.37 -83.99
C ASP A 55 -18.61 47.31 -83.05
N VAL A 56 -17.31 47.51 -83.30
CA VAL A 56 -16.56 48.59 -82.63
C VAL A 56 -17.05 49.90 -83.19
N VAL A 57 -17.47 50.80 -82.31
CA VAL A 57 -17.88 52.15 -82.68
C VAL A 57 -16.62 52.95 -82.97
N VAL A 58 -16.44 53.33 -84.23
CA VAL A 58 -15.32 54.15 -84.70
C VAL A 58 -15.84 55.54 -85.01
N THR A 59 -15.45 56.52 -84.20
CA THR A 59 -15.93 57.90 -84.32
C THR A 59 -14.80 58.82 -84.75
N TRP A 60 -15.00 59.48 -85.89
CA TRP A 60 -14.17 60.58 -86.34
C TRP A 60 -14.63 61.88 -85.69
N GLU A 61 -13.78 62.47 -84.85
CA GLU A 61 -14.15 63.55 -83.92
C GLU A 61 -14.60 64.83 -84.64
N ASN A 62 -13.90 65.25 -85.70
CA ASN A 62 -14.08 66.57 -86.31
C ASN A 62 -15.49 66.84 -86.87
N GLN A 63 -16.18 65.79 -87.32
CA GLN A 63 -17.56 65.89 -87.82
C GLN A 63 -18.52 64.97 -87.05
N ASN A 64 -18.05 64.36 -85.96
CA ASN A 64 -18.79 63.36 -85.19
C ASN A 64 -19.39 62.25 -86.07
N VAL A 65 -18.63 61.83 -87.09
CA VAL A 65 -19.04 60.75 -88.01
C VAL A 65 -18.70 59.43 -87.36
N THR A 66 -19.69 58.56 -87.23
CA THR A 66 -19.53 57.26 -86.58
C THR A 66 -19.84 56.13 -87.54
N VAL A 67 -18.94 55.16 -87.62
CA VAL A 67 -19.14 53.90 -88.32
C VAL A 67 -18.93 52.74 -87.36
N ARG A 68 -19.32 51.53 -87.77
CA ARG A 68 -19.06 50.29 -87.03
C ARG A 68 -18.18 49.36 -87.84
N THR A 69 -17.32 48.62 -87.15
CA THR A 69 -16.54 47.56 -87.80
C THR A 69 -17.43 46.40 -88.25
N ASP A 70 -17.12 45.81 -89.39
CA ASP A 70 -17.77 44.60 -89.92
C ASP A 70 -17.33 43.33 -89.17
N SER A 71 -17.85 42.16 -89.58
CA SER A 71 -17.50 40.86 -88.99
C SER A 71 -16.01 40.49 -89.09
N ASN A 72 -15.28 41.10 -90.02
CA ASN A 72 -13.84 40.93 -90.22
C ASN A 72 -13.03 42.06 -89.54
N GLY A 73 -13.70 42.92 -88.76
CA GLY A 73 -13.09 44.00 -88.01
C GLY A 73 -12.78 45.23 -88.85
N ASN A 74 -13.18 45.28 -90.13
CA ASN A 74 -12.89 46.40 -91.02
C ASN A 74 -13.85 47.56 -90.78
N TYR A 75 -13.36 48.79 -90.84
CA TYR A 75 -14.18 50.00 -90.90
C TYR A 75 -13.69 50.91 -92.02
N ARG A 76 -14.59 51.76 -92.53
CA ARG A 76 -14.30 52.74 -93.58
C ARG A 76 -15.16 53.98 -93.37
N ILE A 77 -14.54 55.16 -93.45
CA ILE A 77 -15.20 56.46 -93.36
C ILE A 77 -14.86 57.23 -94.63
N THR A 78 -15.88 57.57 -95.44
CA THR A 78 -15.74 58.32 -96.69
C THR A 78 -16.24 59.75 -96.52
N ASP A 79 -15.91 60.61 -97.49
CA ASP A 79 -16.48 61.95 -97.65
C ASP A 79 -16.31 62.85 -96.42
N ILE A 80 -15.18 62.71 -95.71
CA ILE A 80 -14.84 63.57 -94.57
C ILE A 80 -13.87 64.68 -94.98
N PRO A 81 -14.04 65.92 -94.50
CA PRO A 81 -13.09 67.00 -94.76
C PRO A 81 -11.65 66.65 -94.35
N ARG A 82 -10.69 67.01 -95.18
CA ARG A 82 -9.24 66.81 -94.99
C ARG A 82 -8.67 67.73 -93.91
N VAL A 83 -9.09 67.51 -92.65
CA VAL A 83 -8.68 68.22 -91.43
C VAL A 83 -8.14 67.20 -90.43
N ASN A 84 -6.96 67.43 -89.86
CA ASN A 84 -6.36 66.51 -88.89
C ASN A 84 -7.23 66.38 -87.64
N GLY A 85 -7.29 65.20 -87.02
CA GLY A 85 -8.22 64.94 -85.90
C GLY A 85 -8.08 63.55 -85.29
N ASN A 86 -8.87 63.29 -84.24
CA ASN A 86 -8.87 62.01 -83.56
C ASN A 86 -9.91 61.04 -84.11
N LEU A 87 -9.53 59.76 -84.08
CA LEU A 87 -10.39 58.62 -84.32
C LEU A 87 -10.53 57.83 -83.01
N HIS A 88 -11.74 57.75 -82.48
CA HIS A 88 -12.05 57.07 -81.22
C HIS A 88 -12.64 55.69 -81.49
N PHE A 89 -12.16 54.70 -80.75
CA PHE A 89 -12.61 53.31 -80.82
C PHE A 89 -13.22 52.93 -79.48
N GLU A 90 -14.50 52.57 -79.49
CA GLU A 90 -15.23 52.19 -78.29
C GLU A 90 -16.08 50.94 -78.52
N LYS A 91 -15.95 49.99 -77.60
CA LYS A 91 -16.84 48.85 -77.46
C LYS A 91 -16.94 48.46 -75.99
N ALA A 92 -18.15 48.27 -75.48
CA ALA A 92 -18.38 47.87 -74.09
C ALA A 92 -17.61 46.58 -73.73
N GLY A 93 -16.98 46.56 -72.55
CA GLY A 93 -16.14 45.43 -72.10
C GLY A 93 -14.70 45.44 -72.62
N LEU A 94 -14.34 46.36 -73.52
CA LEU A 94 -12.98 46.53 -74.03
C LEU A 94 -12.38 47.89 -73.65
N SER A 95 -11.06 48.00 -73.71
CA SER A 95 -10.34 49.26 -73.55
C SER A 95 -10.75 50.24 -74.64
N LYS A 96 -10.93 51.52 -74.30
CA LYS A 96 -11.06 52.58 -75.31
C LYS A 96 -9.70 52.89 -75.92
N PHE A 97 -9.68 53.19 -77.22
CA PHE A 97 -8.46 53.61 -77.92
C PHE A 97 -8.72 54.86 -78.74
N THR A 98 -7.72 55.75 -78.81
CA THR A 98 -7.78 56.97 -79.61
C THR A 98 -6.55 57.05 -80.49
N PHE A 99 -6.76 57.29 -81.78
CA PHE A 99 -5.71 57.44 -82.77
C PHE A 99 -5.77 58.83 -83.40
N PHE A 100 -4.70 59.62 -83.32
CA PHE A 100 -4.62 60.90 -84.01
C PHE A 100 -4.18 60.70 -85.47
N LEU A 101 -4.95 61.24 -86.41
CA LEU A 101 -4.73 61.10 -87.85
C LEU A 101 -4.30 62.44 -88.46
N ASP A 102 -3.12 62.46 -89.08
CA ASP A 102 -2.63 63.56 -89.92
C ASP A 102 -2.78 63.20 -91.41
N TRP A 103 -3.52 64.03 -92.15
CA TRP A 103 -3.78 63.80 -93.56
C TRP A 103 -2.53 63.93 -94.43
N HIS A 104 -1.55 64.77 -94.07
CA HIS A 104 -0.39 65.11 -94.91
C HIS A 104 -0.76 65.37 -96.39
N ASN A 105 -1.86 66.11 -96.63
CA ASN A 105 -2.44 66.38 -97.95
C ASN A 105 -2.83 65.14 -98.79
N ARG A 106 -2.94 63.95 -98.19
CA ARG A 106 -3.49 62.76 -98.84
C ARG A 106 -5.01 62.76 -98.77
N ASN A 107 -5.65 62.23 -99.79
CA ASN A 107 -7.11 62.05 -99.84
C ASN A 107 -7.54 60.65 -99.36
N TYR A 108 -6.57 59.78 -99.02
CA TYR A 108 -6.82 58.45 -98.47
C TYR A 108 -5.75 58.07 -97.42
N ILE A 109 -6.17 57.53 -96.28
CA ILE A 109 -5.29 56.93 -95.26
C ILE A 109 -5.80 55.57 -94.79
N LYS A 110 -4.89 54.59 -94.77
CA LYS A 110 -5.09 53.31 -94.09
C LYS A 110 -4.47 53.37 -92.68
N VAL A 111 -5.32 53.31 -91.65
CA VAL A 111 -4.95 53.46 -90.22
C VAL A 111 -4.25 52.21 -89.66
N GLY A 112 -4.35 51.06 -90.35
CA GLY A 112 -3.73 49.82 -89.92
C GLY A 112 -4.60 49.02 -88.94
N VAL A 113 -3.96 48.27 -88.04
CA VAL A 113 -4.64 47.43 -87.04
C VAL A 113 -4.67 48.18 -85.71
N VAL A 114 -5.87 48.39 -85.17
CA VAL A 114 -6.10 48.89 -83.81
C VAL A 114 -6.43 47.71 -82.90
N GLU A 115 -5.78 47.65 -81.74
CA GLU A 115 -5.95 46.57 -80.78
C GLU A 115 -6.65 47.06 -79.52
N LEU A 116 -7.74 46.37 -79.14
CA LEU A 116 -8.45 46.63 -77.89
C LEU A 116 -8.30 45.42 -76.96
N SER A 117 -7.97 45.67 -75.69
CA SER A 117 -7.85 44.65 -74.64
C SER A 117 -9.17 44.51 -73.88
N SER A 118 -9.47 43.33 -73.34
CA SER A 118 -10.60 43.18 -72.41
C SER A 118 -10.34 43.93 -71.11
N ILE A 119 -11.33 44.70 -70.64
CA ILE A 119 -11.32 45.30 -69.28
C ILE A 119 -12.16 44.50 -68.29
N ILE A 120 -12.76 43.40 -68.75
CA ILE A 120 -13.52 42.45 -67.94
C ILE A 120 -12.84 41.08 -67.93
N GLY A 121 -12.93 40.39 -66.80
CA GLY A 121 -12.49 39.03 -66.58
C GLY A 121 -13.51 38.24 -65.75
N ASN A 122 -13.13 37.03 -65.35
CA ASN A 122 -13.95 36.16 -64.52
C ASN A 122 -13.18 35.80 -63.23
N ILE A 123 -13.91 35.58 -62.15
CA ILE A 123 -13.36 34.98 -60.93
C ILE A 123 -14.16 33.72 -60.64
N ASP A 124 -13.48 32.60 -60.43
CA ASP A 124 -14.14 31.39 -59.98
C ASP A 124 -13.36 30.68 -58.87
N GLY A 125 -13.99 29.65 -58.30
CA GLY A 125 -13.34 28.85 -57.28
C GLY A 125 -14.30 27.97 -56.51
N TYR A 126 -13.78 27.33 -55.49
CA TYR A 126 -14.53 26.39 -54.66
C TYR A 126 -14.52 26.80 -53.20
N LEU A 127 -15.70 26.75 -52.58
CA LEU A 127 -15.91 27.08 -51.17
C LEU A 127 -16.22 25.81 -50.36
N TYR A 128 -15.41 25.57 -49.35
CA TYR A 128 -15.52 24.42 -48.46
C TYR A 128 -15.64 24.85 -47.00
N THR A 129 -16.05 23.92 -46.17
CA THR A 129 -15.92 24.02 -44.72
C THR A 129 -14.50 23.63 -44.29
N THR A 130 -14.15 23.88 -43.04
CA THR A 130 -12.86 23.43 -42.45
C THR A 130 -12.69 21.91 -42.51
N ASP A 131 -13.79 21.17 -42.44
CA ASP A 131 -13.87 19.70 -42.57
C ASP A 131 -14.08 19.21 -44.02
N GLN A 132 -13.75 20.02 -45.03
CA GLN A 132 -13.72 19.62 -46.45
C GLN A 132 -15.09 19.31 -47.08
N THR A 133 -16.18 19.75 -46.47
CA THR A 133 -17.52 19.63 -47.06
C THR A 133 -17.78 20.83 -47.99
N PRO A 134 -18.29 20.63 -49.22
CA PRO A 134 -18.65 21.75 -50.09
C PRO A 134 -19.75 22.63 -49.49
N ILE A 135 -19.62 23.95 -49.60
CA ILE A 135 -20.63 24.89 -49.12
C ILE A 135 -21.49 25.37 -50.29
N ALA A 136 -22.73 24.89 -50.36
CA ALA A 136 -23.71 25.34 -51.34
C ALA A 136 -24.49 26.58 -50.90
N ASN A 137 -24.94 27.37 -51.88
CA ASN A 137 -25.75 28.58 -51.68
C ASN A 137 -25.10 29.60 -50.73
N ALA A 138 -23.77 29.69 -50.69
CA ALA A 138 -23.06 30.80 -50.08
C ALA A 138 -23.05 31.97 -51.05
N LYS A 139 -23.34 33.16 -50.54
CA LYS A 139 -23.32 34.39 -51.31
C LYS A 139 -21.87 34.85 -51.44
N VAL A 140 -21.38 34.94 -52.68
CA VAL A 140 -20.06 35.50 -53.01
C VAL A 140 -20.29 36.84 -53.66
N PHE A 141 -19.70 37.92 -53.15
CA PHE A 141 -19.96 39.24 -53.71
C PHE A 141 -18.77 40.19 -53.66
N TRP A 142 -18.73 41.08 -54.65
CA TRP A 142 -17.78 42.18 -54.70
C TRP A 142 -18.50 43.48 -54.35
N LYS A 143 -18.36 43.91 -53.08
CA LYS A 143 -19.17 45.00 -52.50
C LYS A 143 -19.17 46.29 -53.33
N ASN A 144 -18.02 46.70 -53.86
CA ASN A 144 -17.89 47.95 -54.62
C ASN A 144 -18.52 47.89 -56.02
N GLN A 145 -18.75 46.70 -56.56
CA GLN A 145 -19.24 46.51 -57.93
C GLN A 145 -20.71 46.07 -58.00
N LYS A 146 -21.34 45.80 -56.84
CA LYS A 146 -22.71 45.22 -56.74
C LYS A 146 -22.88 43.90 -57.51
N ILE A 147 -21.79 43.18 -57.76
CA ILE A 147 -21.80 41.88 -58.43
C ILE A 147 -21.89 40.80 -57.35
N THR A 148 -22.82 39.85 -57.54
CA THR A 148 -23.07 38.75 -56.60
C THR A 148 -23.23 37.43 -57.35
N ALA A 149 -22.66 36.37 -56.81
CA ALA A 149 -22.83 34.99 -57.23
C ALA A 149 -23.24 34.12 -56.03
N LYS A 150 -23.65 32.88 -56.31
CA LYS A 150 -23.85 31.85 -55.30
C LYS A 150 -23.03 30.63 -55.63
N THR A 151 -22.56 29.95 -54.59
CA THR A 151 -21.95 28.62 -54.77
C THR A 151 -23.01 27.57 -55.10
N ASP A 152 -22.65 26.59 -55.93
CA ASP A 152 -23.50 25.45 -56.29
C ASP A 152 -23.39 24.28 -55.31
N GLY A 153 -23.97 23.11 -55.65
CA GLY A 153 -23.97 21.91 -54.82
C GLY A 153 -22.59 21.30 -54.55
N VAL A 154 -21.58 21.60 -55.39
CA VAL A 154 -20.19 21.17 -55.20
C VAL A 154 -19.31 22.31 -54.66
N GLY A 155 -19.93 23.40 -54.21
CA GLY A 155 -19.25 24.55 -53.64
C GLY A 155 -18.59 25.47 -54.68
N TYR A 156 -18.79 25.23 -55.97
CA TYR A 156 -18.24 26.05 -57.04
C TYR A 156 -18.98 27.37 -57.16
N PHE A 157 -18.26 28.48 -57.32
CA PHE A 157 -18.82 29.79 -57.67
C PHE A 157 -18.12 30.36 -58.90
N LEU A 158 -18.88 31.13 -59.68
CA LEU A 158 -18.37 31.94 -60.79
C LEU A 158 -18.95 33.36 -60.65
N ILE A 159 -18.08 34.36 -60.65
CA ILE A 159 -18.41 35.77 -60.82
C ILE A 159 -17.91 36.15 -62.22
N ASP A 160 -18.84 36.32 -63.16
CA ASP A 160 -18.55 36.61 -64.55
C ASP A 160 -18.49 38.13 -64.82
N ALA A 161 -17.79 38.48 -65.91
CA ALA A 161 -17.72 39.85 -66.42
C ALA A 161 -17.35 40.92 -65.38
N VAL A 162 -16.44 40.60 -64.46
CA VAL A 162 -15.95 41.52 -63.43
C VAL A 162 -14.88 42.45 -64.00
N PRO A 163 -14.81 43.73 -63.58
CA PRO A 163 -13.72 44.61 -63.98
C PRO A 163 -12.35 44.03 -63.56
N ILE A 164 -11.36 44.06 -64.46
CA ILE A 164 -9.98 43.68 -64.18
C ILE A 164 -9.33 44.76 -63.31
N MET A 165 -9.57 44.70 -62.01
CA MET A 165 -8.98 45.57 -60.98
C MET A 165 -8.83 44.82 -59.67
N ASN A 166 -7.78 45.12 -58.90
CA ASN A 166 -7.56 44.46 -57.62
C ASN A 166 -8.66 44.83 -56.60
N GLY A 167 -9.04 43.89 -55.74
CA GLY A 167 -10.03 44.17 -54.70
C GLY A 167 -10.48 42.95 -53.91
N TRP A 168 -11.37 43.17 -52.94
CA TRP A 168 -11.87 42.13 -52.06
C TRP A 168 -13.21 41.57 -52.54
N ILE A 169 -13.30 40.24 -52.55
CA ILE A 169 -14.56 39.51 -52.59
C ILE A 169 -14.90 39.00 -51.18
N TYR A 170 -16.18 38.87 -50.89
CA TYR A 170 -16.70 38.51 -49.57
C TYR A 170 -17.59 37.27 -49.69
N PHE A 171 -17.58 36.45 -48.65
CA PHE A 171 -18.33 35.21 -48.55
C PHE A 171 -19.28 35.29 -47.36
N GLU A 172 -20.57 35.13 -47.62
CA GLU A 172 -21.63 35.15 -46.62
C GLU A 172 -22.47 33.88 -46.70
N LYS A 173 -22.60 33.18 -45.58
CA LYS A 173 -23.51 32.05 -45.43
C LYS A 173 -24.02 32.00 -43.99
N GLU A 174 -25.32 31.85 -43.82
CA GLU A 174 -25.93 31.65 -42.49
C GLU A 174 -25.27 30.45 -41.78
N GLY A 175 -24.94 30.64 -40.51
CA GLY A 175 -24.26 29.65 -39.68
C GLY A 175 -22.73 29.61 -39.83
N PHE A 176 -22.15 30.41 -40.71
CA PHE A 176 -20.70 30.56 -40.89
C PHE A 176 -20.24 31.96 -40.48
N LYS A 177 -18.96 32.09 -40.14
CA LYS A 177 -18.32 33.40 -39.99
C LYS A 177 -18.16 34.01 -41.37
N THR A 178 -18.38 35.32 -41.47
CA THR A 178 -18.11 36.04 -42.72
C THR A 178 -16.61 36.09 -42.97
N ASP A 179 -16.21 35.92 -44.22
CA ASP A 179 -14.80 35.92 -44.62
C ASP A 179 -14.62 36.67 -45.94
N SER A 180 -13.40 37.04 -46.26
CA SER A 180 -13.04 37.74 -47.49
C SER A 180 -11.79 37.16 -48.14
N LEU A 181 -11.58 37.51 -49.40
CA LEU A 181 -10.42 37.12 -50.18
C LEU A 181 -10.01 38.25 -51.11
N PHE A 182 -8.72 38.54 -51.16
CA PHE A 182 -8.17 39.56 -52.04
C PHE A 182 -7.89 38.97 -53.42
N VAL A 183 -8.40 39.62 -54.45
CA VAL A 183 -8.21 39.29 -55.86
C VAL A 183 -7.14 40.20 -56.44
N GLU A 184 -6.11 39.59 -57.01
CA GLU A 184 -5.01 40.28 -57.69
C GLU A 184 -4.97 39.86 -59.16
N TRP A 185 -4.99 40.84 -60.07
CA TRP A 185 -4.89 40.62 -61.52
C TRP A 185 -3.45 40.85 -62.00
N LYS A 186 -2.88 39.87 -62.71
CA LYS A 186 -1.51 39.80 -63.25
C LYS A 186 -1.54 39.36 -64.72
N ASP A 187 -2.32 40.10 -65.53
CA ASP A 187 -2.54 39.87 -66.96
C ASP A 187 -3.38 38.63 -67.35
N GLN A 188 -4.01 37.96 -66.38
CA GLN A 188 -5.00 36.91 -66.63
C GLN A 188 -6.42 37.46 -66.85
N LYS A 189 -7.25 36.72 -67.61
CA LYS A 189 -8.71 36.97 -67.72
C LYS A 189 -9.55 36.12 -66.78
N LEU A 190 -8.95 35.14 -66.09
CA LEU A 190 -9.60 34.28 -65.11
C LEU A 190 -8.74 34.19 -63.86
N VAL A 191 -9.28 34.59 -62.70
CA VAL A 191 -8.68 34.30 -61.40
C VAL A 191 -9.42 33.12 -60.77
N ARG A 192 -8.73 32.00 -60.56
CA ARG A 192 -9.29 30.82 -59.93
C ARG A 192 -8.77 30.64 -58.50
N PHE A 193 -9.68 30.36 -57.58
CA PHE A 193 -9.36 29.92 -56.23
C PHE A 193 -9.67 28.44 -56.06
N GLU A 194 -8.63 27.61 -56.10
CA GLU A 194 -8.76 26.16 -55.98
C GLU A 194 -9.50 25.73 -54.71
N ARG A 195 -9.29 26.47 -53.61
CA ARG A 195 -9.96 26.21 -52.34
C ARG A 195 -10.00 27.43 -51.43
N LYS A 196 -11.20 27.84 -51.04
CA LYS A 196 -11.46 28.78 -49.93
C LYS A 196 -12.27 28.04 -48.85
N THR A 197 -11.95 28.28 -47.58
CA THR A 197 -12.70 27.68 -46.46
C THR A 197 -13.45 28.73 -45.64
N LEU A 198 -14.65 28.39 -45.17
CA LEU A 198 -15.35 29.15 -44.12
C LEU A 198 -15.40 28.38 -42.80
N GLU A 199 -15.23 29.10 -41.71
CA GLU A 199 -15.41 28.57 -40.35
C GLU A 199 -16.88 28.63 -39.94
N TYR A 200 -17.33 27.60 -39.22
CA TYR A 200 -18.64 27.60 -38.59
C TYR A 200 -18.71 28.68 -37.49
N ASN A 201 -19.84 29.39 -37.42
CA ASN A 201 -20.16 30.32 -36.33
C ASN A 201 -21.09 29.68 -35.30
N ILE A 202 -21.96 28.77 -35.74
CA ILE A 202 -22.85 27.99 -34.88
C ILE A 202 -22.65 26.49 -35.12
N GLY A 203 -22.95 25.69 -34.11
CA GLY A 203 -22.84 24.24 -34.18
C GLY A 203 -23.62 23.54 -33.08
N ASP A 204 -23.39 22.24 -32.97
CA ASP A 204 -24.03 21.37 -31.99
C ASP A 204 -23.01 20.91 -30.95
N ILE A 205 -23.39 20.92 -29.67
CA ILE A 205 -22.62 20.31 -28.58
C ILE A 205 -23.50 19.27 -27.87
N GLU A 206 -23.00 18.04 -27.81
CA GLU A 206 -23.72 16.91 -27.23
C GLU A 206 -22.81 16.08 -26.32
N GLY A 207 -23.42 15.35 -25.40
CA GLY A 207 -22.69 14.49 -24.49
C GLY A 207 -23.63 13.64 -23.64
N ARG A 208 -23.05 12.96 -22.66
CA ARG A 208 -23.79 12.08 -21.75
C ARG A 208 -23.37 12.32 -20.31
N VAL A 209 -24.33 12.25 -19.39
CA VAL A 209 -24.09 12.33 -17.96
C VAL A 209 -24.34 10.96 -17.33
N LEU A 210 -23.39 10.52 -16.51
CA LEU A 210 -23.42 9.27 -15.78
C LEU A 210 -23.28 9.53 -14.27
N ASN A 211 -23.65 8.55 -13.45
CA ASN A 211 -23.33 8.54 -12.03
C ASN A 211 -21.95 7.93 -11.76
N SER A 212 -21.56 7.86 -10.48
CA SER A 212 -20.30 7.26 -10.04
C SER A 212 -20.16 5.77 -10.43
N SER A 213 -21.27 5.03 -10.54
CA SER A 213 -21.33 3.64 -10.99
C SER A 213 -21.39 3.48 -12.52
N SER A 214 -21.20 4.56 -13.29
CA SER A 214 -21.24 4.57 -14.77
C SER A 214 -22.62 4.23 -15.37
N LEU A 215 -23.69 4.36 -14.59
CA LEU A 215 -25.05 4.28 -15.09
C LEU A 215 -25.53 5.66 -15.56
N PRO A 216 -26.39 5.75 -16.58
CA PRO A 216 -26.83 7.03 -17.11
C PRO A 216 -27.72 7.80 -16.13
N LEU A 217 -27.55 9.13 -16.11
CA LEU A 217 -28.36 10.01 -15.28
C LEU A 217 -29.39 10.76 -16.13
N GLU A 218 -30.65 10.40 -15.97
CA GLU A 218 -31.79 11.18 -16.46
C GLU A 218 -32.04 12.42 -15.61
N LYS A 219 -32.72 13.42 -16.16
CA LYS A 219 -33.16 14.62 -15.44
C LYS A 219 -32.03 15.40 -14.77
N VAL A 220 -30.85 15.45 -15.41
CA VAL A 220 -29.76 16.37 -15.05
C VAL A 220 -30.03 17.67 -15.80
N ALA A 221 -30.05 18.79 -15.08
CA ALA A 221 -30.07 20.11 -15.70
C ALA A 221 -28.66 20.45 -16.18
N VAL A 222 -28.47 20.50 -17.50
CA VAL A 222 -27.23 20.86 -18.17
C VAL A 222 -27.39 22.27 -18.74
N LYS A 223 -26.43 23.15 -18.47
CA LYS A 223 -26.38 24.51 -19.05
C LYS A 223 -25.06 24.70 -19.80
N TRP A 224 -25.11 25.35 -20.95
CA TRP A 224 -23.93 25.71 -21.75
C TRP A 224 -23.71 27.22 -21.70
N SER A 225 -22.49 27.67 -21.42
CA SER A 225 -22.20 29.11 -21.34
C SER A 225 -22.37 29.86 -22.68
N GLY A 226 -22.31 29.17 -23.83
CA GLY A 226 -22.65 29.74 -25.15
C GLY A 226 -24.13 29.70 -25.51
N ALA A 227 -24.98 29.23 -24.60
CA ALA A 227 -26.43 29.35 -24.70
C ALA A 227 -27.02 29.59 -23.28
N PRO A 228 -26.72 30.73 -22.64
CA PRO A 228 -26.97 30.94 -21.21
C PRO A 228 -28.47 30.93 -20.83
N THR A 229 -29.36 31.16 -21.80
CA THR A 229 -30.82 31.11 -21.61
C THR A 229 -31.41 29.71 -21.81
N THR A 230 -30.60 28.73 -22.24
CA THR A 230 -31.04 27.36 -22.53
C THR A 230 -30.55 26.42 -21.44
N THR A 231 -31.47 25.66 -20.85
CA THR A 231 -31.16 24.53 -19.98
C THR A 231 -31.68 23.26 -20.64
N TYR A 232 -30.81 22.27 -20.83
CA TYR A 232 -31.19 20.96 -21.32
C TYR A 232 -31.42 20.01 -20.14
N ILE A 233 -32.46 19.18 -20.20
CA ILE A 233 -32.72 18.15 -19.20
C ILE A 233 -32.39 16.79 -19.82
N THR A 234 -31.44 16.06 -19.23
CA THR A 234 -30.98 14.79 -19.82
C THR A 234 -32.10 13.75 -19.94
N GLU A 235 -32.06 12.98 -21.02
CA GLU A 235 -32.98 11.89 -21.31
C GLU A 235 -32.72 10.65 -20.42
N SER A 236 -33.55 9.61 -20.52
CA SER A 236 -33.39 8.33 -19.79
C SER A 236 -32.04 7.65 -20.02
N ASN A 237 -31.44 7.89 -21.19
CA ASN A 237 -30.12 7.38 -21.58
C ASN A 237 -28.95 8.29 -21.12
N GLY A 238 -29.24 9.38 -20.40
CA GLY A 238 -28.29 10.37 -19.87
C GLY A 238 -27.78 11.40 -20.88
N ARG A 239 -28.28 11.43 -22.12
CA ARG A 239 -27.77 12.32 -23.17
C ARG A 239 -28.32 13.74 -23.04
N TYR A 240 -27.52 14.71 -23.49
CA TYR A 240 -27.93 16.10 -23.73
C TYR A 240 -27.41 16.60 -25.07
N LYS A 241 -28.12 17.55 -25.68
CA LYS A 241 -27.71 18.20 -26.93
C LYS A 241 -28.18 19.65 -27.00
N PHE A 242 -27.24 20.56 -27.17
CA PHE A 242 -27.52 21.95 -27.57
C PHE A 242 -27.27 22.07 -29.07
N SER A 243 -28.27 22.51 -29.82
CA SER A 243 -28.19 22.61 -31.28
C SER A 243 -28.14 24.07 -31.72
N ASN A 244 -27.41 24.36 -32.81
CA ASN A 244 -27.28 25.70 -33.38
C ASN A 244 -26.84 26.79 -32.38
N VAL A 245 -25.94 26.44 -31.46
CA VAL A 245 -25.37 27.39 -30.50
C VAL A 245 -24.05 27.97 -31.00
N THR A 246 -23.70 29.16 -30.55
CA THR A 246 -22.44 29.81 -30.96
C THR A 246 -21.24 28.94 -30.59
N ILE A 247 -20.35 28.73 -31.56
CA ILE A 247 -19.08 28.02 -31.35
C ILE A 247 -18.13 28.94 -30.60
N GLN A 248 -17.86 28.58 -29.34
CA GLN A 248 -16.92 29.28 -28.49
C GLN A 248 -16.40 28.37 -27.38
N ASN A 249 -15.26 28.73 -26.79
CA ASN A 249 -14.82 28.12 -25.55
C ASN A 249 -15.76 28.52 -24.41
N GLY A 250 -15.97 27.61 -23.46
CA GLY A 250 -16.97 27.84 -22.42
C GLY A 250 -17.01 26.75 -21.37
N LYS A 251 -18.10 26.75 -20.59
CA LYS A 251 -18.34 25.77 -19.52
C LYS A 251 -19.70 25.11 -19.69
N LEU A 252 -19.73 23.82 -19.41
CA LEU A 252 -20.95 23.10 -19.08
C LEU A 252 -21.15 23.09 -17.58
N TYR A 253 -22.39 23.31 -17.14
CA TYR A 253 -22.81 23.26 -15.74
C TYR A 253 -23.79 22.11 -15.58
N PHE A 254 -23.59 21.29 -14.56
CA PHE A 254 -24.41 20.12 -14.27
C PHE A 254 -25.03 20.26 -12.89
N GLU A 255 -26.36 20.18 -12.84
CA GLU A 255 -27.14 20.34 -11.61
C GLU A 255 -28.20 19.24 -11.52
N LYS A 256 -28.19 18.51 -10.39
CA LYS A 256 -29.16 17.47 -10.09
C LYS A 256 -29.23 17.25 -8.59
N GLU A 257 -30.44 17.22 -8.03
CA GLU A 257 -30.66 16.88 -6.62
C GLU A 257 -30.05 15.51 -6.27
N GLY A 258 -29.41 15.42 -5.09
CA GLY A 258 -28.67 14.22 -4.67
C GLY A 258 -27.26 14.10 -5.28
N TYR A 259 -26.87 15.03 -6.16
CA TYR A 259 -25.54 15.11 -6.75
C TYR A 259 -24.90 16.46 -6.46
N ARG A 260 -23.57 16.47 -6.40
CA ARG A 260 -22.80 17.70 -6.24
C ARG A 260 -22.86 18.48 -7.56
N ASN A 261 -23.23 19.76 -7.50
CA ASN A 261 -23.13 20.66 -8.64
C ASN A 261 -21.67 20.72 -9.12
N ASP A 262 -21.48 20.60 -10.43
CA ASP A 262 -20.14 20.49 -11.01
C ASP A 262 -20.09 21.18 -12.39
N THR A 263 -18.88 21.45 -12.85
CA THR A 263 -18.62 22.19 -14.10
C THR A 263 -17.55 21.51 -14.94
N LEU A 264 -17.65 21.62 -16.26
CA LEU A 264 -16.67 21.13 -17.22
C LEU A 264 -16.26 22.24 -18.18
N ASP A 265 -14.96 22.53 -18.26
CA ASP A 265 -14.41 23.43 -19.26
C ASP A 265 -14.38 22.74 -20.64
N VAL A 266 -14.90 23.43 -21.66
CA VAL A 266 -14.99 22.93 -23.03
C VAL A 266 -14.20 23.84 -23.97
N GLN A 267 -13.25 23.23 -24.67
CA GLN A 267 -12.54 23.86 -25.78
C GLN A 267 -13.22 23.45 -27.11
N TRP A 268 -13.84 24.41 -27.79
CA TRP A 268 -14.59 24.19 -29.02
C TRP A 268 -14.11 25.16 -30.11
N LYS A 269 -13.46 24.59 -31.13
CA LYS A 269 -12.89 25.33 -32.26
C LYS A 269 -13.15 24.58 -33.57
N ASP A 270 -13.65 25.32 -34.57
CA ASP A 270 -13.68 25.00 -36.01
C ASP A 270 -14.31 23.66 -36.44
N ILE A 271 -15.18 23.07 -35.62
CA ILE A 271 -15.96 21.87 -35.95
C ILE A 271 -17.45 22.12 -35.72
N LYS A 272 -18.29 21.62 -36.62
CA LYS A 272 -19.74 21.81 -36.54
C LYS A 272 -20.38 21.09 -35.35
N SER A 273 -19.89 19.89 -35.01
CA SER A 273 -20.44 19.07 -33.92
C SER A 273 -19.35 18.69 -32.93
N LYS A 274 -19.57 19.02 -31.66
CA LYS A 274 -18.67 18.70 -30.54
C LYS A 274 -19.32 17.64 -29.66
N VAL A 275 -18.75 16.44 -29.66
CA VAL A 275 -19.11 15.38 -28.71
C VAL A 275 -18.23 15.51 -27.46
N ILE A 276 -18.88 15.60 -26.31
CA ILE A 276 -18.26 15.65 -24.99
C ILE A 276 -18.18 14.23 -24.43
N ALA A 277 -17.02 13.88 -23.88
CA ALA A 277 -16.85 12.59 -23.21
C ALA A 277 -17.82 12.45 -22.01
N ASP A 278 -18.20 11.21 -21.72
CA ASP A 278 -19.14 10.89 -20.64
C ASP A 278 -18.74 11.56 -19.31
N TYR A 279 -19.61 12.43 -18.80
CA TYR A 279 -19.37 13.20 -17.60
C TYR A 279 -19.96 12.50 -16.38
N LYS A 280 -19.16 12.24 -15.34
CA LYS A 280 -19.61 11.54 -14.13
C LYS A 280 -19.89 12.52 -13.00
N MET A 281 -21.16 12.67 -12.63
CA MET A 281 -21.54 13.44 -11.44
C MET A 281 -21.25 12.65 -10.16
N ARG A 282 -20.89 13.36 -9.09
CA ARG A 282 -20.60 12.77 -7.76
C ARG A 282 -21.85 12.84 -6.89
N ASP A 283 -22.22 11.72 -6.27
CA ASP A 283 -23.33 11.66 -5.31
C ASP A 283 -23.02 12.53 -4.05
N THR A 284 -24.03 13.11 -3.42
CA THR A 284 -23.87 13.83 -2.13
C THR A 284 -24.14 12.94 -0.92
N HIS A 285 -24.95 11.89 -1.11
CA HIS A 285 -25.34 10.93 -0.08
C HIS A 285 -25.17 9.51 -0.60
N GLY A 286 -24.91 8.57 0.30
CA GLY A 286 -24.75 7.18 -0.02
C GLY A 286 -24.99 6.24 1.16
N ASP A 287 -24.68 4.98 0.95
CA ASP A 287 -24.78 3.91 1.93
C ASP A 287 -23.39 3.48 2.40
N LEU A 288 -23.17 3.47 3.72
CA LEU A 288 -21.97 2.91 4.34
C LEU A 288 -22.33 1.54 4.93
N GLU A 289 -21.69 0.51 4.41
CA GLU A 289 -21.84 -0.87 4.86
C GLU A 289 -20.53 -1.32 5.51
N GLY A 290 -20.61 -2.18 6.50
CA GLY A 290 -19.40 -2.72 7.08
C GLY A 290 -19.59 -3.94 7.93
N LYS A 291 -18.47 -4.54 8.35
CA LYS A 291 -18.45 -5.65 9.29
C LYS A 291 -17.46 -5.44 10.42
N ILE A 292 -17.83 -5.85 11.63
CA ILE A 292 -16.97 -5.84 12.81
C ILE A 292 -16.63 -7.28 13.19
N TYR A 293 -15.35 -7.57 13.31
CA TYR A 293 -14.83 -8.89 13.68
C TYR A 293 -14.18 -8.89 15.07
N TYR A 294 -14.09 -10.06 15.68
CA TYR A 294 -13.26 -10.26 16.85
C TYR A 294 -11.78 -10.12 16.44
N LEU A 295 -10.97 -9.41 17.24
CA LEU A 295 -9.53 -9.29 16.94
C LEU A 295 -8.82 -10.66 16.97
N ASP A 296 -9.18 -11.53 17.91
CA ASP A 296 -8.59 -12.88 18.05
C ASP A 296 -9.14 -13.91 17.06
N LYS A 297 -10.27 -13.58 16.39
CA LYS A 297 -10.96 -14.46 15.43
C LYS A 297 -11.43 -13.62 14.23
N PRO A 298 -10.52 -13.22 13.34
CA PRO A 298 -10.77 -12.17 12.33
C PRO A 298 -11.83 -12.53 11.27
N ASN A 299 -12.35 -13.76 11.26
CA ASN A 299 -13.41 -14.22 10.34
C ASN A 299 -14.76 -14.46 11.02
N ILE A 300 -14.88 -14.16 12.32
CA ILE A 300 -16.12 -14.31 13.07
C ILE A 300 -16.67 -12.92 13.36
N GLY A 301 -17.84 -12.64 12.82
CA GLY A 301 -18.55 -11.38 13.04
C GLY A 301 -18.97 -11.22 14.49
N VAL A 302 -18.95 -9.98 14.98
CA VAL A 302 -19.37 -9.66 16.35
C VAL A 302 -20.78 -9.11 16.32
N PRO A 303 -21.78 -9.82 16.88
CA PRO A 303 -23.15 -9.33 16.91
C PRO A 303 -23.35 -8.23 17.94
N ASN A 304 -24.36 -7.39 17.74
CA ASN A 304 -24.81 -6.36 18.69
C ASN A 304 -23.69 -5.40 19.14
N VAL A 305 -22.79 -5.01 18.24
CA VAL A 305 -21.85 -3.90 18.42
C VAL A 305 -22.60 -2.62 18.06
N PHE A 306 -22.62 -1.64 18.94
CA PHE A 306 -23.09 -0.31 18.61
C PHE A 306 -22.01 0.39 17.78
N VAL A 307 -22.37 0.78 16.55
CA VAL A 307 -21.51 1.51 15.62
C VAL A 307 -22.10 2.91 15.50
N HIS A 308 -21.33 3.93 15.86
CA HIS A 308 -21.77 5.32 15.89
C HIS A 308 -20.91 6.17 14.94
N TRP A 309 -21.55 6.95 14.06
CA TRP A 309 -20.81 7.89 13.21
C TRP A 309 -20.44 9.15 13.99
N SER A 310 -19.14 9.38 14.18
CA SER A 310 -18.64 10.45 15.05
C SER A 310 -19.14 11.83 14.64
N GLY A 311 -19.59 12.62 15.62
CA GLY A 311 -20.15 13.97 15.41
C GLY A 311 -21.60 14.00 14.92
N THR A 312 -22.29 12.86 14.86
CA THR A 312 -23.73 12.78 14.52
C THR A 312 -24.48 12.04 15.63
N THR A 313 -25.80 11.85 15.48
CA THR A 313 -26.59 10.95 16.34
C THR A 313 -26.85 9.59 15.68
N THR A 314 -26.26 9.35 14.50
CA THR A 314 -26.49 8.16 13.69
C THR A 314 -25.80 6.95 14.31
N VAL A 315 -26.60 5.94 14.67
CA VAL A 315 -26.14 4.69 15.27
C VAL A 315 -26.75 3.49 14.55
N ALA A 316 -25.96 2.42 14.42
CA ALA A 316 -26.38 1.12 13.93
C ALA A 316 -25.93 0.03 14.91
N GLN A 317 -26.57 -1.13 14.87
CA GLN A 317 -26.10 -2.32 15.56
C GLN A 317 -25.70 -3.38 14.54
N THR A 318 -24.66 -4.15 14.85
CA THR A 318 -24.26 -5.28 14.00
C THR A 318 -25.20 -6.47 14.13
N ASP A 319 -25.48 -7.16 13.02
CA ASP A 319 -26.24 -8.41 12.97
C ASP A 319 -25.45 -9.64 13.46
N ALA A 320 -26.03 -10.85 13.35
CA ALA A 320 -25.42 -12.11 13.79
C ALA A 320 -24.05 -12.37 13.12
N GLU A 321 -23.88 -11.90 11.88
CA GLU A 321 -22.67 -12.02 11.06
C GLU A 321 -21.73 -10.82 11.22
N GLY A 322 -22.02 -9.90 12.15
CA GLY A 322 -21.21 -8.73 12.45
C GLY A 322 -21.39 -7.56 11.49
N SER A 323 -22.39 -7.59 10.61
CA SER A 323 -22.61 -6.57 9.57
C SER A 323 -23.47 -5.41 10.06
N PHE A 324 -23.17 -4.19 9.62
CA PHE A 324 -23.97 -2.99 9.89
C PHE A 324 -24.14 -2.15 8.62
N LYS A 325 -25.15 -1.28 8.61
CA LYS A 325 -25.44 -0.37 7.51
C LYS A 325 -25.93 0.99 8.00
N PHE A 326 -25.39 2.06 7.40
CA PHE A 326 -25.96 3.39 7.43
C PHE A 326 -26.47 3.73 6.04
N SER A 327 -27.76 4.05 5.92
CA SER A 327 -28.37 4.40 4.64
C SER A 327 -28.51 5.90 4.46
N ASN A 328 -28.28 6.36 3.23
CA ASN A 328 -28.51 7.74 2.82
C ASN A 328 -27.84 8.79 3.72
N ILE A 329 -26.57 8.56 4.10
CA ILE A 329 -25.78 9.51 4.88
C ILE A 329 -24.88 10.35 3.97
N PRO A 330 -24.51 11.58 4.36
CA PRO A 330 -23.61 12.42 3.56
C PRO A 330 -22.28 11.74 3.25
N ILE A 331 -21.84 11.78 1.99
CA ILE A 331 -20.55 11.24 1.55
C ILE A 331 -19.45 12.16 2.06
N LYS A 332 -18.81 11.74 3.17
CA LYS A 332 -17.72 12.48 3.80
C LYS A 332 -16.82 11.52 4.57
N SER A 333 -15.52 11.76 4.53
CA SER A 333 -14.56 11.07 5.41
C SER A 333 -14.81 11.40 6.88
N GLY A 334 -14.64 10.41 7.76
CA GLY A 334 -14.95 10.53 9.18
C GLY A 334 -14.45 9.34 9.99
N GLN A 335 -15.01 9.16 11.18
CA GLN A 335 -14.68 8.05 12.07
C GLN A 335 -15.97 7.40 12.58
N LEU A 336 -15.94 6.07 12.65
CA LEU A 336 -16.91 5.28 13.39
C LEU A 336 -16.37 5.02 14.79
N VAL A 337 -17.22 5.13 15.80
CA VAL A 337 -16.95 4.71 17.17
C VAL A 337 -17.67 3.39 17.39
N ILE A 338 -16.96 2.37 17.83
CA ILE A 338 -17.55 1.05 18.11
C ILE A 338 -17.56 0.76 19.61
N GLU A 339 -18.70 0.32 20.10
CA GLU A 339 -18.93 0.06 21.52
C GLU A 339 -19.71 -1.23 21.74
N LYS A 340 -19.21 -2.06 22.66
CA LYS A 340 -19.86 -3.29 23.09
C LYS A 340 -19.42 -3.63 24.52
N GLU A 341 -20.37 -4.05 25.35
CA GLU A 341 -20.08 -4.53 26.70
C GLU A 341 -19.08 -5.71 26.67
N GLY A 342 -18.09 -5.69 27.56
CA GLY A 342 -16.99 -6.67 27.59
C GLY A 342 -15.83 -6.35 26.63
N PHE A 343 -15.95 -5.31 25.80
CA PHE A 343 -14.94 -4.89 24.83
C PHE A 343 -14.40 -3.50 25.12
N LYS A 344 -13.20 -3.20 24.62
CA LYS A 344 -12.65 -1.85 24.61
C LYS A 344 -13.36 -1.04 23.53
N LYS A 345 -13.80 0.15 23.90
CA LYS A 345 -14.25 1.18 22.95
C LYS A 345 -13.10 1.48 21.97
N ASP A 346 -13.40 1.48 20.68
CA ASP A 346 -12.42 1.68 19.61
C ASP A 346 -12.99 2.57 18.50
N THR A 347 -12.14 3.02 17.57
CA THR A 347 -12.54 3.83 16.43
C THR A 347 -12.04 3.28 15.09
N ILE A 348 -12.81 3.48 14.03
CA ILE A 348 -12.50 3.06 12.67
C ILE A 348 -12.53 4.28 11.76
N SER A 349 -11.42 4.57 11.08
CA SER A 349 -11.36 5.64 10.09
C SER A 349 -12.06 5.25 8.78
N VAL A 350 -12.91 6.14 8.27
CA VAL A 350 -13.62 5.97 7.01
C VAL A 350 -13.19 7.09 6.06
N THR A 351 -12.58 6.72 4.93
CA THR A 351 -12.28 7.65 3.82
C THR A 351 -13.35 7.49 2.75
N TRP A 352 -14.20 8.50 2.52
CA TRP A 352 -15.31 8.42 1.57
C TRP A 352 -15.44 9.70 0.76
N GLU A 353 -14.84 9.69 -0.43
CA GLU A 353 -14.73 10.87 -1.30
C GLU A 353 -15.67 10.81 -2.51
N SER A 354 -16.07 9.60 -2.92
CA SER A 354 -16.98 9.35 -4.03
C SER A 354 -17.59 7.95 -3.95
N GLY A 355 -18.61 7.70 -4.78
CA GLY A 355 -19.29 6.41 -4.86
C GLY A 355 -20.47 6.31 -3.91
N LYS A 356 -21.61 5.84 -4.42
CA LYS A 356 -22.85 5.72 -3.65
C LYS A 356 -22.80 4.66 -2.53
N ILE A 357 -21.89 3.69 -2.62
CA ILE A 357 -21.71 2.65 -1.60
C ILE A 357 -20.26 2.65 -1.13
N ARG A 358 -20.04 2.62 0.19
CA ARG A 358 -18.73 2.42 0.80
C ARG A 358 -18.76 1.22 1.72
N GLN A 359 -17.72 0.39 1.64
CA GLN A 359 -17.51 -0.72 2.56
C GLN A 359 -16.37 -0.44 3.54
N VAL A 360 -16.54 -0.85 4.79
CA VAL A 360 -15.51 -0.74 5.84
C VAL A 360 -15.48 -1.99 6.73
N PHE A 361 -14.29 -2.33 7.22
CA PHE A 361 -14.10 -3.43 8.16
C PHE A 361 -13.44 -2.92 9.43
N GLY A 362 -13.85 -3.46 10.57
CA GLY A 362 -13.30 -3.13 11.88
C GLY A 362 -13.05 -4.35 12.73
N TYR A 363 -12.19 -4.18 13.74
CA TYR A 363 -11.92 -5.19 14.75
C TYR A 363 -12.17 -4.61 16.12
N ILE A 364 -12.76 -5.41 17.02
CA ILE A 364 -12.99 -5.00 18.40
C ILE A 364 -12.21 -5.91 19.37
N LYS A 365 -11.68 -5.31 20.43
CA LYS A 365 -10.76 -5.95 21.39
C LYS A 365 -11.47 -6.20 22.71
N TYR A 366 -11.20 -7.33 23.35
CA TYR A 366 -11.73 -7.59 24.69
C TYR A 366 -11.17 -6.60 25.72
N LYS A 367 -12.02 -6.21 26.68
CA LYS A 367 -11.63 -5.34 27.79
C LYS A 367 -10.90 -6.13 28.88
N THR A 368 -11.37 -7.34 29.14
CA THR A 368 -10.89 -8.25 30.18
C THR A 368 -10.69 -9.65 29.61
N GLY A 369 -9.89 -10.45 30.30
CA GLY A 369 -9.66 -11.85 29.99
C GLY A 369 -9.92 -12.78 31.16
N THR A 370 -9.75 -14.08 30.90
CA THR A 370 -9.87 -15.18 31.85
C THR A 370 -8.62 -16.04 31.82
N LEU A 371 -8.00 -16.26 32.98
CA LEU A 371 -6.99 -17.28 33.18
C LEU A 371 -7.64 -18.55 33.70
N THR A 372 -7.31 -19.67 33.09
CA THR A 372 -7.68 -21.00 33.56
C THR A 372 -6.43 -21.85 33.65
N GLY A 373 -6.46 -22.91 34.44
CA GLY A 373 -5.37 -23.85 34.42
C GLY A 373 -5.61 -25.04 35.32
N ILE A 374 -4.63 -25.94 35.31
CA ILE A 374 -4.63 -27.15 36.11
C ILE A 374 -3.26 -27.25 36.79
N VAL A 375 -3.26 -27.49 38.10
CA VAL A 375 -2.05 -27.76 38.86
C VAL A 375 -1.97 -29.24 39.22
N ARG A 376 -0.78 -29.83 39.03
CA ARG A 376 -0.50 -31.24 39.30
C ARG A 376 0.78 -31.41 40.12
N LYS A 377 0.99 -32.60 40.66
CA LYS A 377 2.27 -33.03 41.26
C LYS A 377 3.32 -33.25 40.18
N ASP A 378 4.59 -33.08 40.53
CA ASP A 378 5.70 -33.32 39.61
C ASP A 378 6.09 -34.81 39.64
N ARG A 379 5.25 -35.66 39.04
CA ARG A 379 5.47 -37.12 38.93
C ARG A 379 5.31 -37.61 37.49
N SER A 380 5.86 -38.80 37.25
CA SER A 380 5.68 -39.55 35.99
C SER A 380 4.21 -39.82 35.66
N THR A 381 3.37 -40.05 36.68
CA THR A 381 1.90 -40.08 36.55
C THR A 381 1.32 -38.83 37.23
N PRO A 382 0.81 -37.83 36.47
CA PRO A 382 0.38 -36.57 37.04
C PRO A 382 -0.89 -36.73 37.91
N ILE A 383 -0.79 -36.33 39.17
CA ILE A 383 -1.93 -36.30 40.11
C ILE A 383 -2.38 -34.85 40.27
N TYR A 384 -3.68 -34.58 40.14
CA TYR A 384 -4.25 -33.25 40.33
C TYR A 384 -4.06 -32.74 41.77
N LEU A 385 -3.65 -31.49 41.91
CA LEU A 385 -3.42 -30.86 43.21
C LEU A 385 -4.54 -29.90 43.59
N SER A 386 -5.36 -30.30 44.55
CA SER A 386 -6.35 -29.46 45.21
C SER A 386 -5.72 -28.56 46.29
N GLY A 387 -6.31 -27.40 46.54
CA GLY A 387 -5.88 -26.51 47.62
C GLY A 387 -4.59 -25.74 47.35
N VAL A 388 -4.17 -25.62 46.09
CA VAL A 388 -3.03 -24.78 45.69
C VAL A 388 -3.50 -23.34 45.62
N LYS A 389 -2.81 -22.44 46.31
CA LYS A 389 -3.04 -21.00 46.25
C LYS A 389 -2.42 -20.46 44.96
N VAL A 390 -3.28 -19.93 44.09
CA VAL A 390 -2.92 -19.34 42.79
C VAL A 390 -3.05 -17.83 42.90
N ASN A 391 -1.94 -17.11 42.79
CA ASN A 391 -1.89 -15.65 42.97
C ASN A 391 -1.53 -14.94 41.66
N TRP A 392 -2.47 -14.17 41.13
CA TRP A 392 -2.25 -13.25 40.02
C TRP A 392 -1.77 -11.91 40.56
N LYS A 393 -0.46 -11.67 40.48
CA LYS A 393 0.20 -10.56 41.20
C LYS A 393 -0.21 -9.17 40.70
N ASN A 394 -0.56 -9.03 39.41
CA ASN A 394 -0.92 -7.73 38.82
C ASN A 394 -2.12 -7.06 39.51
N GLN A 395 -2.99 -7.84 40.17
CA GLN A 395 -4.17 -7.34 40.88
C GLN A 395 -4.31 -7.91 42.29
N ASN A 396 -3.30 -8.64 42.78
CA ASN A 396 -3.35 -9.38 44.04
C ASN A 396 -4.57 -10.32 44.15
N ILE A 397 -4.98 -10.92 43.03
CA ILE A 397 -6.11 -11.85 43.04
C ILE A 397 -5.61 -13.23 43.45
N VAL A 398 -6.19 -13.76 44.52
CA VAL A 398 -5.89 -15.10 45.03
C VAL A 398 -7.07 -16.04 44.78
N LYS A 399 -6.78 -17.20 44.18
CA LYS A 399 -7.71 -18.32 44.02
C LYS A 399 -7.10 -19.60 44.59
N ILE A 400 -7.95 -20.61 44.78
CA ILE A 400 -7.54 -21.92 45.26
C ILE A 400 -7.99 -22.96 44.24
N THR A 401 -7.14 -23.93 43.92
CA THR A 401 -7.51 -25.03 43.03
C THR A 401 -8.56 -25.94 43.66
N ASN A 402 -9.51 -26.42 42.86
CA ASN A 402 -10.54 -27.36 43.29
C ASN A 402 -10.01 -28.81 43.39
N SER A 403 -10.89 -29.77 43.69
CA SER A 403 -10.57 -31.21 43.79
C SER A 403 -9.94 -31.81 42.52
N SER A 404 -10.19 -31.21 41.36
CA SER A 404 -9.60 -31.61 40.07
C SER A 404 -8.35 -30.79 39.71
N GLY A 405 -7.81 -30.01 40.65
CA GLY A 405 -6.63 -29.16 40.45
C GLY A 405 -6.89 -27.93 39.57
N VAL A 406 -8.15 -27.64 39.23
CA VAL A 406 -8.53 -26.56 38.31
C VAL A 406 -8.65 -25.24 39.06
N TYR A 407 -8.19 -24.16 38.44
CA TYR A 407 -8.47 -22.78 38.87
C TYR A 407 -8.99 -21.94 37.70
N THR A 408 -9.79 -20.92 38.03
CA THR A 408 -10.28 -19.91 37.08
C THR A 408 -10.22 -18.52 37.72
N ILE A 409 -9.61 -17.58 37.01
CA ILE A 409 -9.55 -16.15 37.34
C ILE A 409 -10.15 -15.38 36.16
N SER A 410 -11.38 -14.92 36.31
CA SER A 410 -12.12 -14.23 35.24
C SER A 410 -12.16 -12.71 35.46
N ASN A 411 -12.52 -11.97 34.41
CA ASN A 411 -12.74 -10.53 34.43
C ASN A 411 -11.53 -9.70 34.84
N ILE A 412 -10.34 -10.12 34.43
CA ILE A 412 -9.08 -9.41 34.74
C ILE A 412 -8.59 -8.59 33.54
N PRO A 413 -8.00 -7.40 33.73
CA PRO A 413 -7.30 -6.68 32.67
C PRO A 413 -6.22 -7.54 32.04
N MET A 414 -6.14 -7.49 30.71
CA MET A 414 -5.22 -8.29 29.90
C MET A 414 -3.83 -7.65 29.86
N ASN A 415 -3.19 -7.56 31.03
CA ASN A 415 -1.80 -7.11 31.18
C ASN A 415 -0.91 -8.33 31.47
N ASP A 416 0.22 -8.44 30.78
CA ASP A 416 1.17 -9.53 31.01
C ASP A 416 1.69 -9.53 32.46
N GLY A 417 2.00 -10.69 33.01
CA GLY A 417 2.39 -10.79 34.42
C GLY A 417 2.62 -12.21 34.91
N PHE A 418 3.07 -12.33 36.16
CA PHE A 418 3.34 -13.62 36.79
C PHE A 418 2.12 -14.16 37.55
N LEU A 419 1.90 -15.46 37.37
CA LEU A 419 1.00 -16.28 38.16
C LEU A 419 1.83 -17.16 39.09
N PHE A 420 1.63 -17.01 40.40
CA PHE A 420 2.38 -17.75 41.43
C PHE A 420 1.54 -18.87 42.01
N PHE A 421 2.20 -19.98 42.34
CA PHE A 421 1.58 -21.19 42.86
C PHE A 421 2.24 -21.57 44.19
N GLU A 422 1.43 -21.64 45.25
CA GLU A 422 1.91 -21.93 46.61
C GLU A 422 1.04 -23.02 47.26
N LYS A 423 1.69 -24.04 47.83
CA LYS A 423 1.03 -25.06 48.66
C LYS A 423 2.01 -25.55 49.71
N ALA A 424 1.58 -25.63 50.97
CA ALA A 424 2.41 -26.17 52.04
C ALA A 424 2.84 -27.61 51.72
N GLY A 425 4.12 -27.94 51.99
CA GLY A 425 4.73 -29.22 51.63
C GLY A 425 5.22 -29.30 50.17
N TYR A 426 5.05 -28.24 49.38
CA TYR A 426 5.52 -28.16 48.00
C TYR A 426 6.40 -26.92 47.82
N SER A 427 7.37 -27.01 46.92
CA SER A 427 8.18 -25.88 46.53
C SER A 427 7.35 -24.93 45.65
N PRO A 428 7.40 -23.59 45.90
CA PRO A 428 6.63 -22.63 45.13
C PRO A 428 7.13 -22.57 43.67
N ASP A 429 6.22 -22.22 42.76
CA ASP A 429 6.51 -22.05 41.34
C ASP A 429 5.79 -20.84 40.75
N SER A 430 6.22 -20.37 39.58
CA SER A 430 5.59 -19.24 38.88
C SER A 430 5.67 -19.36 37.37
N ILE A 431 4.64 -18.87 36.69
CA ILE A 431 4.59 -18.82 35.22
C ILE A 431 4.31 -17.39 34.77
N PHE A 432 5.05 -16.93 33.75
CA PHE A 432 4.78 -15.67 33.09
C PHE A 432 3.68 -15.85 32.04
N VAL A 433 2.62 -15.07 32.16
CA VAL A 433 1.45 -15.08 31.28
C VAL A 433 1.55 -13.91 30.30
N GLN A 434 1.47 -14.21 29.01
CA GLN A 434 1.41 -13.23 27.92
C GLN A 434 0.04 -13.29 27.25
N TRP A 435 -0.69 -12.17 27.22
CA TRP A 435 -2.06 -12.14 26.70
C TRP A 435 -2.14 -12.07 25.18
N GLY A 436 -1.26 -11.30 24.54
CA GLY A 436 -1.37 -11.00 23.12
C GLY A 436 -2.77 -10.47 22.78
N ILE A 437 -3.46 -11.17 21.88
CA ILE A 437 -4.83 -10.83 21.44
C ILE A 437 -5.92 -11.72 22.06
N GLN A 438 -5.54 -12.79 22.77
CA GLN A 438 -6.48 -13.77 23.29
C GLN A 438 -7.10 -13.30 24.60
N ASN A 439 -8.41 -13.46 24.77
CA ASN A 439 -9.08 -13.16 26.04
C ASN A 439 -9.10 -14.34 27.02
N THR A 440 -8.64 -15.51 26.62
CA THR A 440 -8.65 -16.71 27.45
C THR A 440 -7.32 -17.41 27.31
N ILE A 441 -6.63 -17.60 28.43
CA ILE A 441 -5.36 -18.34 28.48
C ILE A 441 -5.55 -19.54 29.40
N SER A 442 -5.09 -20.71 28.95
CA SER A 442 -5.13 -21.95 29.71
C SER A 442 -3.72 -22.41 30.03
N VAL A 443 -3.31 -22.30 31.30
CA VAL A 443 -2.01 -22.74 31.79
C VAL A 443 -2.15 -24.14 32.38
N ARG A 444 -1.94 -25.17 31.54
CA ARG A 444 -2.30 -26.56 31.86
C ARG A 444 -1.17 -27.40 32.43
N ASP A 445 0.08 -26.96 32.34
CA ASP A 445 1.27 -27.75 32.69
C ASP A 445 2.00 -27.24 33.93
N VAL A 446 1.23 -26.74 34.91
CA VAL A 446 1.80 -26.37 36.21
C VAL A 446 2.04 -27.62 37.03
N ARG A 447 3.29 -27.85 37.43
CA ARG A 447 3.68 -28.97 38.28
C ARG A 447 4.40 -28.46 39.52
N LEU A 448 3.84 -28.75 40.69
CA LEU A 448 4.49 -28.46 41.96
C LEU A 448 5.20 -29.70 42.46
N ASN A 449 6.48 -29.53 42.77
CA ASN A 449 7.37 -30.54 43.31
C ASN A 449 7.30 -30.52 44.84
N ALA A 450 7.10 -31.68 45.45
CA ALA A 450 6.99 -31.88 46.88
C ALA A 450 8.33 -31.59 47.57
N ILE A 451 8.28 -31.10 48.80
CA ILE A 451 9.50 -30.93 49.61
C ILE A 451 9.72 -32.25 50.36
N PRO A 452 10.86 -32.94 50.18
CA PRO A 452 11.20 -34.13 50.95
C PRO A 452 11.18 -33.85 52.46
N VAL A 453 10.92 -34.86 53.26
CA VAL A 453 10.79 -34.77 54.72
C VAL A 453 11.93 -35.52 55.39
N LEU A 454 12.59 -34.87 56.36
CA LEU A 454 13.57 -35.52 57.21
C LEU A 454 12.85 -36.19 58.38
N ASP A 455 12.63 -37.50 58.27
CA ASP A 455 11.90 -38.28 59.27
C ASP A 455 12.72 -38.47 60.55
N ASN A 456 14.02 -38.72 60.40
CA ASN A 456 14.97 -38.89 61.50
C ASN A 456 16.40 -38.58 61.06
N ILE A 457 17.23 -38.13 62.00
CA ILE A 457 18.68 -38.00 61.84
C ILE A 457 19.41 -38.32 63.14
N ASP A 458 20.34 -39.27 63.07
CA ASP A 458 21.31 -39.56 64.10
C ASP A 458 22.72 -39.15 63.64
N ILE A 459 23.40 -38.35 64.47
CA ILE A 459 24.82 -38.04 64.29
C ILE A 459 25.54 -38.42 65.58
N TYR A 460 26.42 -39.41 65.49
CA TYR A 460 27.09 -39.98 66.65
C TYR A 460 28.54 -40.33 66.34
N SER A 461 29.36 -40.42 67.38
CA SER A 461 30.77 -40.77 67.27
C SER A 461 31.03 -42.25 67.56
N VAL A 462 32.03 -42.81 66.89
CA VAL A 462 32.57 -44.13 67.20
C VAL A 462 34.07 -43.98 67.43
N VAL A 463 34.52 -44.37 68.62
CA VAL A 463 35.93 -44.34 69.02
C VAL A 463 36.42 -45.77 69.27
N THR A 464 37.32 -46.26 68.42
CA THR A 464 37.93 -47.59 68.61
C THR A 464 39.35 -47.44 69.11
N ASN A 465 39.65 -48.05 70.26
CA ASN A 465 41.00 -48.07 70.83
C ASN A 465 41.77 -49.30 70.32
N LYS A 466 42.97 -49.11 69.76
CA LYS A 466 43.83 -50.17 69.21
C LYS A 466 45.20 -50.20 69.92
N PHE A 467 46.02 -51.19 69.55
CA PHE A 467 47.43 -51.28 69.94
C PHE A 467 48.36 -50.78 68.83
N PRO A 468 49.50 -50.12 69.18
CA PRO A 468 49.83 -49.56 70.50
C PRO A 468 48.98 -48.33 70.88
N ASP A 469 49.15 -47.85 72.12
CA ASP A 469 48.31 -46.88 72.87
C ASP A 469 47.90 -45.60 72.13
N GLU A 470 48.72 -45.20 71.16
CA GLU A 470 48.58 -43.99 70.37
C GLU A 470 47.59 -44.15 69.19
N PHE A 471 47.26 -45.40 68.83
CA PHE A 471 46.35 -45.69 67.73
C PHE A 471 44.91 -45.76 68.21
N LYS A 472 44.20 -44.64 68.06
CA LYS A 472 42.75 -44.54 68.27
C LYS A 472 42.10 -44.09 66.97
N THR A 473 41.05 -44.77 66.54
CA THR A 473 40.24 -44.31 65.40
C THR A 473 39.00 -43.63 65.91
N LYS A 474 38.90 -42.31 65.70
CA LYS A 474 37.68 -41.53 65.90
C LYS A 474 36.97 -41.37 64.56
N ARG A 475 35.65 -41.60 64.55
CA ARG A 475 34.78 -41.43 63.38
C ARG A 475 33.47 -40.77 63.78
N MET A 476 32.89 -40.00 62.86
CA MET A 476 31.52 -39.52 62.98
C MET A 476 30.64 -40.29 62.01
N ASN A 477 29.55 -40.85 62.53
CA ASN A 477 28.59 -41.59 61.75
C ASN A 477 27.33 -40.73 61.61
N VAL A 478 26.79 -40.71 60.40
CA VAL A 478 25.53 -40.04 60.06
C VAL A 478 24.57 -41.10 59.58
N GLU A 479 23.36 -41.08 60.11
CA GLU A 479 22.24 -41.91 59.67
C GLU A 479 20.99 -41.03 59.54
N ALA A 480 20.50 -40.84 58.31
CA ALA A 480 19.36 -39.98 58.01
C ALA A 480 18.26 -40.77 57.31
N LYS A 481 17.03 -40.69 57.82
CA LYS A 481 15.82 -41.21 57.16
C LYS A 481 15.10 -40.05 56.51
N VAL A 482 14.97 -40.14 55.19
CA VAL A 482 14.30 -39.14 54.37
C VAL A 482 13.18 -39.82 53.62
N SER A 483 11.97 -39.28 53.75
CA SER A 483 10.83 -39.65 52.93
C SER A 483 10.58 -38.58 51.89
N ASP A 484 10.10 -38.99 50.73
CA ASP A 484 9.63 -38.06 49.72
C ASP A 484 8.29 -38.56 49.19
N GLU A 485 7.38 -37.62 48.95
CA GLU A 485 6.04 -37.97 48.52
C GLU A 485 6.09 -38.64 47.14
N GLU A 486 6.92 -38.08 46.24
CA GLU A 486 7.04 -38.37 44.81
C GLU A 486 7.95 -39.58 44.54
N ASN A 487 8.74 -39.97 45.53
CA ASN A 487 9.76 -41.01 45.49
C ASN A 487 10.80 -40.73 44.40
N ASP A 488 11.22 -39.48 44.29
CA ASP A 488 12.10 -39.00 43.22
C ASP A 488 13.45 -38.48 43.75
N ILE A 489 13.81 -38.87 44.98
CA ILE A 489 15.13 -38.60 45.56
C ILE A 489 16.21 -39.27 44.70
N ASP A 490 17.14 -38.46 44.17
CA ASP A 490 18.33 -38.91 43.45
C ASP A 490 19.48 -39.17 44.42
N SER A 491 19.77 -38.20 45.29
CA SER A 491 20.91 -38.27 46.20
C SER A 491 20.70 -37.46 47.47
N VAL A 492 21.31 -37.93 48.57
CA VAL A 492 21.26 -37.27 49.87
C VAL A 492 22.67 -36.97 50.34
N PHE A 493 22.87 -35.80 50.92
CA PHE A 493 24.16 -35.30 51.38
C PHE A 493 24.06 -34.80 52.81
N ILE A 494 25.16 -34.90 53.54
CA ILE A 494 25.39 -34.17 54.77
C ILE A 494 26.23 -32.94 54.47
N GLN A 495 25.80 -31.76 54.93
CA GLN A 495 26.46 -30.48 54.72
C GLN A 495 26.77 -29.79 56.04
N CYS A 496 28.00 -29.32 56.23
CA CYS A 496 28.33 -28.35 57.27
C CYS A 496 28.98 -27.15 56.61
N LYS A 497 28.29 -26.00 56.62
CA LYS A 497 28.78 -24.78 55.97
C LYS A 497 29.99 -24.20 56.72
N GLN A 498 29.99 -24.28 58.04
CA GLN A 498 31.06 -23.78 58.91
C GLN A 498 32.40 -24.45 58.59
N LEU A 499 32.38 -25.76 58.32
CA LEU A 499 33.57 -26.57 58.04
C LEU A 499 33.87 -26.71 56.54
N ASN A 500 33.03 -26.11 55.67
CA ASN A 500 33.06 -26.31 54.21
C ASN A 500 32.98 -27.79 53.81
N VAL A 501 32.08 -28.54 54.45
CA VAL A 501 31.87 -29.98 54.23
C VAL A 501 30.59 -30.20 53.44
N LEU A 502 30.68 -31.01 52.38
CA LEU A 502 29.55 -31.62 51.69
C LEU A 502 29.93 -33.04 51.28
N ARG A 503 29.22 -34.05 51.80
CA ARG A 503 29.52 -35.45 51.54
C ARG A 503 28.25 -36.24 51.21
N PRO A 504 28.24 -37.06 50.14
CA PRO A 504 27.08 -37.88 49.83
C PRO A 504 26.91 -38.99 50.86
N LEU A 505 25.69 -39.28 51.24
CA LEU A 505 25.31 -40.42 52.07
C LEU A 505 24.89 -41.58 51.17
N SER A 506 25.18 -42.81 51.58
CA SER A 506 24.81 -44.03 50.83
C SER A 506 23.53 -44.62 51.38
N TYR A 507 22.58 -44.98 50.52
CA TYR A 507 21.34 -45.61 50.96
C TYR A 507 21.59 -47.05 51.44
N ASN A 508 21.20 -47.33 52.68
CA ASN A 508 21.26 -48.68 53.26
C ASN A 508 19.85 -49.30 53.25
N ILE A 509 19.70 -50.37 52.47
CA ILE A 509 18.42 -51.08 52.27
C ILE A 509 17.91 -51.72 53.58
N SER A 510 18.81 -52.21 54.43
CA SER A 510 18.44 -52.92 55.67
C SER A 510 17.82 -52.00 56.72
N THR A 511 18.37 -50.79 56.87
CA THR A 511 17.91 -49.78 57.83
C THR A 511 16.93 -48.77 57.22
N LYS A 512 16.78 -48.80 55.89
CA LYS A 512 16.00 -47.84 55.08
C LYS A 512 16.40 -46.39 55.37
N SER A 513 17.71 -46.14 55.40
CA SER A 513 18.28 -44.83 55.75
C SER A 513 19.54 -44.54 54.93
N PHE A 514 19.82 -43.27 54.70
CA PHE A 514 21.07 -42.79 54.12
C PHE A 514 22.15 -42.69 55.20
N GLN A 515 23.30 -43.33 54.98
CA GLN A 515 24.35 -43.48 55.98
C GLN A 515 25.73 -43.13 55.44
N ARG A 516 26.61 -42.64 56.32
CA ARG A 516 28.05 -42.52 56.04
C ARG A 516 28.85 -42.47 57.34
N GLU A 517 30.03 -43.09 57.29
CA GLU A 517 31.09 -42.86 58.28
C GLU A 517 32.07 -41.82 57.73
N LEU A 518 32.45 -40.86 58.57
CA LEU A 518 33.28 -39.72 58.22
C LEU A 518 34.50 -39.66 59.13
N ASN A 519 35.68 -39.54 58.53
CA ASN A 519 36.93 -39.25 59.23
C ASN A 519 37.27 -37.74 59.23
N THR A 520 38.34 -37.36 59.92
CA THR A 520 38.77 -35.96 60.09
C THR A 520 39.08 -35.27 58.76
N ALA A 521 39.71 -35.96 57.80
CA ALA A 521 40.00 -35.40 56.48
C ALA A 521 38.72 -35.17 55.67
N GLU A 522 37.75 -36.09 55.74
CA GLU A 522 36.46 -35.90 55.08
C GLU A 522 35.66 -34.74 55.69
N LEU A 523 35.86 -34.48 56.98
CA LEU A 523 35.24 -33.40 57.75
C LEU A 523 36.02 -32.08 57.70
N ASN A 524 37.17 -32.05 57.03
CA ASN A 524 38.03 -30.88 56.93
C ASN A 524 38.43 -30.30 58.30
N VAL A 525 38.74 -31.18 59.26
CA VAL A 525 39.20 -30.83 60.62
C VAL A 525 40.49 -31.57 60.97
N SER A 526 41.27 -31.03 61.90
CA SER A 526 42.48 -31.71 62.38
C SER A 526 42.15 -32.75 63.43
N TYR A 527 41.19 -32.42 64.32
CA TYR A 527 40.70 -33.27 65.39
C TYR A 527 39.19 -33.42 65.30
N LEU A 528 38.66 -34.63 65.54
CA LEU A 528 37.22 -34.87 65.43
C LEU A 528 36.41 -34.00 66.41
N ASP A 529 37.00 -33.67 67.56
CA ASP A 529 36.39 -32.82 68.59
C ASP A 529 35.98 -31.43 68.07
N GLU A 530 36.61 -30.93 66.99
CA GLU A 530 36.25 -29.68 66.32
C GLU A 530 34.83 -29.72 65.70
N VAL A 531 34.26 -30.89 65.44
CA VAL A 531 32.91 -31.00 64.84
C VAL A 531 31.78 -30.92 65.86
N ILE A 532 32.09 -31.01 67.15
CA ILE A 532 31.09 -30.96 68.23
C ILE A 532 30.37 -29.61 68.19
N GLY A 533 29.04 -29.64 68.17
CA GLY A 533 28.21 -28.43 68.15
C GLY A 533 28.09 -27.72 66.79
N ASN A 534 28.79 -28.16 65.74
CA ASN A 534 28.58 -27.65 64.38
C ASN A 534 27.25 -28.15 63.81
N ASN A 535 26.56 -27.29 63.05
CA ASN A 535 25.32 -27.67 62.37
C ASN A 535 25.63 -28.46 61.10
N PHE A 536 25.03 -29.65 61.02
CA PHE A 536 25.07 -30.51 59.86
C PHE A 536 23.67 -30.64 59.26
N ASP A 537 23.46 -29.99 58.11
CA ASP A 537 22.22 -30.03 57.35
C ASP A 537 22.13 -31.28 56.47
N ILE A 538 20.94 -31.86 56.38
CA ILE A 538 20.64 -32.83 55.31
C ILE A 538 20.19 -32.07 54.07
N VAL A 539 20.94 -32.28 52.98
CA VAL A 539 20.63 -31.74 51.66
C VAL A 539 20.20 -32.87 50.76
N VAL A 540 18.98 -32.79 50.26
CA VAL A 540 18.42 -33.75 49.30
C VAL A 540 18.48 -33.13 47.92
N LYS A 541 18.85 -33.93 46.94
CA LYS A 541 18.75 -33.61 45.52
C LYS A 541 17.78 -34.61 44.88
N ASP A 542 16.80 -34.10 44.15
CA ASP A 542 15.88 -34.94 43.38
C ASP A 542 16.44 -35.27 41.99
N VAL A 543 15.71 -36.11 41.24
CA VAL A 543 16.06 -36.49 39.85
C VAL A 543 16.06 -35.31 38.87
N THR A 544 15.36 -34.22 39.17
CA THR A 544 15.35 -32.98 38.35
C THR A 544 16.59 -32.11 38.60
N GLY A 545 17.32 -32.39 39.68
CA GLY A 545 18.49 -31.65 40.12
C GLY A 545 18.19 -30.55 41.15
N LYS A 546 16.94 -30.39 41.55
CA LYS A 546 16.52 -29.44 42.58
C LYS A 546 17.03 -29.89 43.94
N LYS A 547 17.41 -28.92 44.78
CA LYS A 547 17.99 -29.17 46.10
C LYS A 547 17.10 -28.65 47.21
N PHE A 548 16.93 -29.47 48.24
CA PHE A 548 16.15 -29.17 49.44
C PHE A 548 17.05 -29.30 50.67
N THR A 549 17.04 -28.31 51.56
CA THR A 549 17.72 -28.37 52.85
C THR A 549 16.68 -28.67 53.92
N LEU A 550 16.77 -29.86 54.53
CA LEU A 550 15.71 -30.37 55.42
C LEU A 550 15.89 -30.01 56.90
N GLY A 551 17.04 -29.43 57.24
CA GLY A 551 17.34 -28.90 58.57
C GLY A 551 18.60 -29.52 59.20
N PRO A 552 19.11 -28.89 60.28
CA PRO A 552 20.38 -29.27 60.89
C PRO A 552 20.21 -30.29 62.02
N SER A 553 21.25 -31.11 62.21
CA SER A 553 21.54 -31.84 63.45
C SER A 553 23.00 -31.61 63.85
N GLN A 554 23.42 -32.14 64.99
CA GLN A 554 24.75 -31.91 65.55
C GLN A 554 25.30 -33.16 66.23
N LEU A 555 26.61 -33.38 66.12
CA LEU A 555 27.31 -34.28 67.04
C LEU A 555 27.36 -33.62 68.42
N LYS A 556 26.75 -34.29 69.42
CA LYS A 556 26.63 -33.72 70.77
C LYS A 556 27.91 -33.86 71.61
N ARG A 557 28.64 -34.96 71.46
CA ARG A 557 29.87 -35.24 72.20
C ARG A 557 30.66 -36.39 71.57
N ILE A 558 31.89 -36.60 72.07
CA ILE A 558 32.73 -37.75 71.73
C ILE A 558 33.20 -38.39 73.04
N ILE A 559 32.99 -39.70 73.18
CA ILE A 559 33.52 -40.46 74.31
C ILE A 559 35.00 -40.76 74.03
N SER A 560 35.91 -39.99 74.63
CA SER A 560 37.36 -40.12 74.41
C SER A 560 38.10 -40.87 75.54
N GLN A 561 37.40 -41.17 76.64
CA GLN A 561 37.96 -41.89 77.78
C GLN A 561 38.37 -43.31 77.37
N GLN A 562 39.49 -43.77 77.89
CA GLN A 562 39.99 -45.12 77.64
C GLN A 562 39.56 -46.06 78.75
N PHE A 563 39.02 -47.22 78.37
CA PHE A 563 38.60 -48.27 79.31
C PHE A 563 39.74 -49.27 79.49
N ARG A 564 40.21 -49.42 80.73
CA ARG A 564 41.17 -50.46 81.08
C ARG A 564 40.42 -51.77 81.36
N VAL A 565 40.81 -52.82 80.66
CA VAL A 565 40.34 -54.20 80.91
C VAL A 565 41.24 -54.85 81.97
N TYR A 566 40.67 -55.70 82.82
CA TYR A 566 41.38 -56.36 83.92
C TYR A 566 41.52 -57.88 83.74
N SER A 567 40.46 -58.56 83.29
CA SER A 567 40.50 -60.02 83.11
C SER A 567 39.35 -60.50 82.22
N PRO A 568 39.54 -61.55 81.40
CA PRO A 568 40.83 -62.16 81.03
C PRO A 568 41.58 -61.26 80.03
N GLN A 569 42.90 -61.24 80.10
CA GLN A 569 43.77 -60.50 79.16
C GLN A 569 45.09 -61.26 78.99
N ASP A 570 45.92 -60.81 78.05
CA ASP A 570 47.27 -61.35 77.81
C ASP A 570 47.31 -62.87 77.61
N GLY A 571 46.29 -63.44 76.96
CA GLY A 571 46.19 -64.88 76.68
C GLY A 571 45.81 -65.73 77.89
N ALA A 572 45.17 -65.15 78.92
CA ALA A 572 44.73 -65.88 80.10
C ALA A 572 43.84 -67.09 79.74
N LYS A 573 44.12 -68.22 80.39
CA LYS A 573 43.37 -69.48 80.22
C LYS A 573 42.14 -69.49 81.13
N VAL A 574 40.97 -69.71 80.55
CA VAL A 574 39.67 -69.63 81.24
C VAL A 574 38.77 -70.81 80.85
N GLY A 575 37.73 -71.06 81.65
CA GLY A 575 36.67 -72.01 81.30
C GLY A 575 35.78 -71.51 80.16
N SER A 576 34.84 -72.35 79.72
CA SER A 576 33.93 -72.05 78.61
C SER A 576 32.94 -70.90 78.87
N GLN A 577 32.81 -70.41 80.11
CA GLN A 577 32.01 -69.24 80.50
C GLN A 577 32.89 -68.22 81.24
N PRO A 578 33.73 -67.46 80.54
CA PRO A 578 34.62 -66.50 81.19
C PRO A 578 33.84 -65.35 81.84
N THR A 579 34.40 -64.83 82.93
CA THR A 579 33.96 -63.57 83.54
C THR A 579 34.90 -62.45 83.10
N PHE A 580 34.34 -61.51 82.36
CA PHE A 580 35.00 -60.27 81.96
C PHE A 580 34.97 -59.26 83.10
N SER A 581 36.05 -58.51 83.29
CA SER A 581 36.13 -57.43 84.28
C SER A 581 36.96 -56.27 83.76
N TRP A 582 36.56 -55.05 84.14
CA TRP A 582 37.14 -53.81 83.62
C TRP A 582 37.09 -52.71 84.67
N GLN A 583 37.79 -51.61 84.39
CA GLN A 583 37.82 -50.43 85.22
C GLN A 583 36.47 -49.71 85.21
N ASN A 584 36.00 -49.33 86.40
CA ASN A 584 34.86 -48.42 86.53
C ASN A 584 35.22 -47.03 85.96
N ILE A 585 34.42 -46.53 85.02
CA ILE A 585 34.52 -45.16 84.51
C ILE A 585 33.36 -44.32 85.07
N ASN A 586 33.66 -43.10 85.49
CA ASN A 586 32.63 -42.15 85.88
C ASN A 586 32.52 -41.07 84.82
N LEU A 587 31.58 -41.25 83.87
CA LEU A 587 31.25 -40.26 82.85
C LEU A 587 30.10 -39.38 83.34
N GLU A 588 30.12 -38.10 82.98
CA GLU A 588 29.12 -37.09 83.40
C GLU A 588 27.74 -37.26 82.73
N PHE A 589 27.55 -38.32 81.97
CA PHE A 589 26.32 -38.61 81.24
C PHE A 589 25.91 -40.06 81.43
N ASN A 590 24.65 -40.36 81.11
CA ASN A 590 24.17 -41.73 81.14
C ASN A 590 24.75 -42.54 79.97
N TYR A 591 25.11 -43.79 80.25
CA TYR A 591 25.66 -44.71 79.27
C TYR A 591 25.37 -46.16 79.69
N ARG A 592 25.52 -47.08 78.75
CA ARG A 592 25.42 -48.53 78.96
C ARG A 592 26.63 -49.22 78.38
N TYR A 593 26.97 -50.37 78.95
CA TYR A 593 28.01 -51.22 78.41
C TYR A 593 27.45 -52.34 77.54
N TYR A 594 28.24 -52.82 76.61
CA TYR A 594 28.08 -54.14 76.02
C TYR A 594 29.43 -54.73 75.67
N ILE A 595 29.51 -56.06 75.59
CA ILE A 595 30.75 -56.78 75.29
C ILE A 595 30.58 -57.53 73.98
N GLU A 596 31.65 -57.56 73.19
CA GLU A 596 31.78 -58.36 72.00
C GLU A 596 32.99 -59.28 72.15
N VAL A 597 32.83 -60.55 71.78
CA VAL A 597 33.89 -61.57 71.78
C VAL A 597 34.09 -62.04 70.36
N TYR A 598 35.32 -62.02 69.91
CA TYR A 598 35.74 -62.37 68.56
C TYR A 598 36.76 -63.50 68.61
N THR A 599 36.83 -64.31 67.54
CA THR A 599 37.94 -65.26 67.35
C THR A 599 39.25 -64.52 67.16
N ASP A 600 40.33 -65.02 67.77
CA ASP A 600 41.68 -64.50 67.55
C ASP A 600 42.31 -65.13 66.29
N GLU A 601 41.68 -64.85 65.14
CA GLU A 601 42.09 -65.32 63.82
C GLU A 601 41.94 -64.21 62.79
N ILE A 602 42.50 -64.40 61.59
CA ILE A 602 42.42 -63.43 60.50
C ILE A 602 41.60 -64.04 59.35
N PRO A 603 40.41 -63.51 59.01
CA PRO A 603 39.72 -62.39 59.65
C PRO A 603 39.04 -62.79 60.98
N ALA A 604 38.99 -61.85 61.92
CA ALA A 604 38.31 -62.07 63.20
C ALA A 604 36.80 -62.19 63.00
N THR A 605 36.16 -63.14 63.68
CA THR A 605 34.71 -63.40 63.59
C THR A 605 34.04 -63.14 64.93
N LEU A 606 32.96 -62.34 64.95
CA LEU A 606 32.17 -62.10 66.16
C LEU A 606 31.44 -63.40 66.53
N VAL A 607 31.77 -63.96 67.69
CA VAL A 607 31.19 -65.24 68.18
C VAL A 607 30.16 -65.04 69.28
N TRP A 608 30.24 -63.93 70.01
CA TRP A 608 29.30 -63.63 71.08
C TRP A 608 29.22 -62.14 71.32
N THR A 609 28.02 -61.65 71.66
CA THR A 609 27.80 -60.28 72.10
C THR A 609 26.81 -60.26 73.24
N SER A 610 27.02 -59.37 74.21
CA SER A 610 26.06 -59.16 75.29
C SER A 610 24.92 -58.24 74.83
N GLY A 611 23.76 -58.31 75.51
CA GLY A 611 22.84 -57.19 75.54
C GLY A 611 23.50 -55.95 76.18
N ARG A 612 22.90 -54.76 76.02
CA ARG A 612 23.35 -53.56 76.73
C ARG A 612 22.98 -53.66 78.21
N PHE A 613 23.94 -53.47 79.11
CA PHE A 613 23.76 -53.60 80.56
C PHE A 613 24.20 -52.35 81.33
N SER A 614 23.84 -52.29 82.62
CA SER A 614 24.00 -51.08 83.44
C SER A 614 25.47 -50.65 83.56
N LYS A 615 25.68 -49.33 83.60
CA LYS A 615 26.97 -48.69 83.88
C LYS A 615 27.55 -49.01 85.26
N ASP A 616 26.72 -49.46 86.20
CA ASP A 616 27.14 -49.76 87.58
C ASP A 616 27.86 -51.11 87.71
N LEU A 617 27.86 -51.92 86.65
CA LEU A 617 28.57 -53.19 86.60
C LEU A 617 30.03 -52.99 86.20
N ILE A 618 30.92 -53.73 86.86
CA ILE A 618 32.37 -53.78 86.56
C ILE A 618 32.84 -55.18 86.16
N SER A 619 31.91 -56.14 86.08
CA SER A 619 32.14 -57.48 85.58
C SER A 619 30.92 -58.06 84.89
N PHE A 620 31.12 -59.01 83.97
CA PHE A 620 30.08 -59.70 83.23
C PHE A 620 30.49 -61.14 82.93
N THR A 621 29.64 -62.12 83.23
CA THR A 621 29.91 -63.53 82.94
C THR A 621 29.15 -63.99 81.70
N VAL A 622 29.86 -64.64 80.78
CA VAL A 622 29.24 -65.18 79.56
C VAL A 622 28.23 -66.27 79.92
N SER A 623 26.99 -66.13 79.45
CA SER A 623 25.90 -67.07 79.75
C SER A 623 25.89 -68.33 78.87
N THR A 624 26.70 -68.35 77.81
CA THR A 624 26.80 -69.44 76.82
C THR A 624 28.21 -70.02 76.79
N ASN A 625 28.33 -71.32 76.60
CA ASN A 625 29.65 -71.96 76.49
C ASN A 625 30.35 -71.54 75.18
N LEU A 626 31.50 -70.90 75.30
CA LEU A 626 32.41 -70.63 74.19
C LEU A 626 33.18 -71.92 73.84
N PRO A 627 33.33 -72.26 72.54
CA PRO A 627 34.17 -73.38 72.11
C PRO A 627 35.63 -73.20 72.51
N LYS A 628 36.37 -74.30 72.66
CA LYS A 628 37.83 -74.30 72.93
C LYS A 628 38.59 -73.64 71.77
N ARG A 629 39.08 -72.42 71.97
CA ARG A 629 39.83 -71.62 70.99
C ARG A 629 40.45 -70.38 71.66
N ASP A 630 41.23 -69.65 70.88
CA ASP A 630 41.71 -68.31 71.20
C ASP A 630 40.70 -67.24 70.75
N TYR A 631 40.48 -66.27 71.63
CA TYR A 631 39.55 -65.18 71.43
C TYR A 631 40.17 -63.87 71.88
N PHE A 632 39.59 -62.76 71.42
CA PHE A 632 39.70 -61.48 72.10
C PHE A 632 38.33 -60.91 72.39
N TRP A 633 38.23 -60.10 73.44
CA TRP A 633 37.00 -59.38 73.76
C TRP A 633 37.22 -57.88 73.82
N ILE A 634 36.14 -57.16 73.59
CA ILE A 634 36.07 -55.71 73.60
C ILE A 634 34.86 -55.32 74.43
N ILE A 635 35.03 -54.41 75.38
CA ILE A 635 33.91 -53.73 76.02
C ILE A 635 33.66 -52.38 75.36
N TRP A 636 32.39 -52.10 75.08
CA TRP A 636 31.93 -50.85 74.52
C TRP A 636 31.12 -50.08 75.56
N CYS A 637 31.37 -48.78 75.66
CA CYS A 637 30.53 -47.82 76.37
C CYS A 637 29.72 -47.03 75.32
N GLU A 638 28.39 -47.01 75.43
CA GLU A 638 27.47 -46.32 74.50
C GLU A 638 26.53 -45.37 75.29
N ASP A 639 26.47 -44.10 74.89
CA ASP A 639 25.55 -43.11 75.48
C ASP A 639 24.16 -43.11 74.83
N ASP A 640 23.23 -42.32 75.39
CA ASP A 640 21.85 -42.21 74.90
C ASP A 640 21.74 -41.61 73.48
N PHE A 641 22.80 -40.99 72.96
CA PHE A 641 22.89 -40.46 71.59
C PHE A 641 23.68 -41.39 70.65
N ARG A 642 23.93 -42.63 71.07
CA ARG A 642 24.68 -43.66 70.32
C ARG A 642 26.17 -43.35 70.15
N ASN A 643 26.70 -42.32 70.81
CA ASN A 643 28.15 -42.11 70.86
C ASN A 643 28.74 -43.28 71.61
N ARG A 644 29.76 -43.92 71.03
CA ARG A 644 30.36 -45.10 71.65
C ARG A 644 31.86 -45.15 71.53
N ALA A 645 32.48 -45.74 72.55
CA ALA A 645 33.91 -45.98 72.59
C ALA A 645 34.19 -47.41 73.03
N SER A 646 35.18 -48.04 72.42
CA SER A 646 35.59 -49.41 72.72
C SER A 646 36.77 -49.44 73.70
N SER A 647 36.95 -50.51 74.47
CA SER A 647 38.26 -50.83 75.06
C SER A 647 39.24 -51.23 73.96
N ARG A 648 40.48 -51.49 74.36
CA ARG A 648 41.38 -52.29 73.52
C ARG A 648 40.90 -53.74 73.48
N PRO A 649 41.15 -54.47 72.38
CA PRO A 649 41.02 -55.92 72.37
C PRO A 649 41.87 -56.56 73.47
N ALA A 650 41.28 -57.47 74.25
CA ALA A 650 41.99 -58.26 75.26
C ALA A 650 41.89 -59.76 74.94
N THR A 651 43.03 -60.43 74.81
CA THR A 651 43.11 -61.83 74.36
C THR A 651 42.97 -62.82 75.52
N PHE A 652 42.36 -63.98 75.25
CA PHE A 652 42.21 -65.09 76.19
C PHE A 652 41.99 -66.41 75.46
N THR A 653 42.25 -67.53 76.15
CA THR A 653 42.08 -68.89 75.61
C THR A 653 41.07 -69.67 76.43
N VAL A 654 40.05 -70.22 75.78
CA VAL A 654 39.10 -71.17 76.40
C VAL A 654 39.68 -72.57 76.34
N GLN A 655 39.73 -73.30 77.46
CA GLN A 655 40.34 -74.64 77.54
C GLN A 655 39.39 -75.80 77.79
#